data_AF-A0A7C3MVQ6-F1
#
_entry.id   AF-A0A7C3MVQ6-F1
#
_cell.length_a   1.000
_cell.length_b   1.000
_cell.length_c   1.000
_cell.angle_alpha   90.00
_cell.angle_beta   90.00
_cell.angle_gamma   90.00
#
_symmetry.space_group_name_H-M   'P 1'
#
loop_
_entity.id
_entity.type
_entity.pdbx_description
1 polymer ?
#
loop_
_entity_poly.entity_id
_entity_poly.type
_entity_poly.pdbx_seq_one_letter_code
_entity_poly.pdbx_strand_id
1 'polypeptide(L)'
;MRATSGSSTRLRNHKAGGAAAGAYGGGLWIALLLTTAAWGLAAPTYFAAGRAWPVVLAAAAAFAWWEMRRTDGAAAARGWAVCALPAAALALTLPHPFSLAAWVLVIASLSVLLPAGRHWLRALPKALLFCAAAFLCAALLHVPYVKLESRYYDWSPLAAPAGWIARALGWKALVADGRLYMARDASLVDFPAQTATFLYYPMPLFVALGLLAAALGGWRRAIAFLAIVGAYAVARFILLASMAPEWGGTELFWRPAILTVSFLPLALVLWRAMPFHLPLLREPHRGAGAGTRCVALALTAGVLLTASVLLGQWADAGVRKAGRVLIDEKHSGWTLTWPPPDTKTYGMLSTYNYSAMAELLAHHYRVTINFSRALDDGLLSQCDVLVLKLPSASFSQQEVDSIVRFVRRGGGLWLIGDHTNVFGSAVYLNQVCRPLGLSYRTECTWDLVSRQMNMWVNDSPLPPSPALGGMMHFEFENGCTLRLPLLADDMMLCRDVLAQEANYSTEVFFPVRELGDTNVEIGARVLMGGVRYGLGRVVAFTDSTCFSTFAMTGEGRRDMVLCSVEWANRMNRPQWPARAALAVGLALLLAAGWYGARAGQAAAVAALCAGLLALAAPVWAAKHGRPDLRPPLRQDVPAARLVLLRQDGGAVFENLDPAQWAPDRDPMASRRYSTFAINTQRVGVLPIPADDVPAPEPGVGLALVRPNRAYAARDVGAIKRFVDAGGLLLILASNDSEARDPTEGVVRAFGLSYGPRTAWLAPLIDGSGRYVATANRPRTIRGGRPVLATRNHGVVLAETRYGRGRVLVFGDGQSFGNPTLGHHFEVPTGYRKEVVDLEYRLLEYLFGRDVLLHRPKPTIVGTQSVPVLEPTNPGDWLRPAFRPPQARPVEPLRKQGKGGH
;
A
#
# COMPACT_ATOMS: atom_id res chain seq x y z
N MET A 1 -28.25 61.92 -83.62
CA MET A 1 -27.05 62.62 -83.11
C MET A 1 -26.38 61.75 -82.05
N ARG A 2 -25.05 61.63 -82.16
CA ARG A 2 -24.02 61.11 -81.22
C ARG A 2 -24.36 61.20 -79.71
N ALA A 3 -23.71 60.53 -78.76
CA ALA A 3 -22.85 59.35 -78.62
C ALA A 3 -22.43 59.30 -77.12
N THR A 4 -22.06 58.11 -76.60
CA THR A 4 -21.06 57.85 -75.51
C THR A 4 -21.33 58.39 -74.08
N SER A 5 -20.97 57.75 -72.95
CA SER A 5 -20.26 56.51 -72.60
C SER A 5 -20.16 56.37 -71.06
N GLY A 6 -20.18 55.13 -70.54
CA GLY A 6 -19.41 54.66 -69.37
C GLY A 6 -19.92 55.04 -67.97
N SER A 7 -19.72 54.28 -66.89
CA SER A 7 -19.26 52.90 -66.66
C SER A 7 -19.45 52.60 -65.16
N SER A 8 -19.80 51.35 -64.86
CA SER A 8 -19.54 50.58 -63.61
C SER A 8 -19.62 51.24 -62.21
N THR A 9 -20.58 50.77 -61.41
CA THR A 9 -20.31 50.42 -59.99
C THR A 9 -21.32 49.40 -59.46
N ARG A 10 -20.99 48.11 -59.63
CA ARG A 10 -21.46 47.03 -58.74
C ARG A 10 -20.53 46.94 -57.52
N LEU A 11 -21.07 46.42 -56.42
CA LEU A 11 -20.42 45.91 -55.20
C LEU A 11 -20.22 46.89 -54.04
N ARG A 12 -21.26 47.01 -53.20
CA ARG A 12 -21.11 47.05 -51.73
C ARG A 12 -22.23 46.25 -51.08
N ASN A 13 -21.91 45.02 -50.67
CA ASN A 13 -22.44 44.38 -49.45
C ASN A 13 -21.81 42.99 -49.26
N HIS A 14 -20.58 42.98 -48.73
CA HIS A 14 -20.04 41.86 -47.95
C HIS A 14 -18.87 42.36 -47.10
N LYS A 15 -19.17 42.83 -45.89
CA LYS A 15 -18.22 42.86 -44.76
C LYS A 15 -18.98 42.52 -43.46
N ALA A 16 -19.38 41.26 -43.36
CA ALA A 16 -19.63 40.57 -42.10
C ALA A 16 -18.69 39.36 -42.09
N GLY A 17 -17.47 39.56 -41.60
CA GLY A 17 -16.38 38.59 -41.68
C GLY A 17 -15.13 39.07 -40.95
N GLY A 18 -15.31 39.74 -39.82
CA GLY A 18 -14.23 39.95 -38.87
C GLY A 18 -13.99 38.63 -38.12
N ALA A 19 -13.30 37.69 -38.77
CA ALA A 19 -12.74 36.54 -38.08
C ALA A 19 -11.72 37.09 -37.09
N ALA A 20 -12.11 37.14 -35.81
CA ALA A 20 -11.17 37.26 -34.71
C ALA A 20 -10.22 36.06 -34.83
N ALA A 21 -9.04 36.29 -35.40
CA ALA A 21 -7.96 35.32 -35.50
C ALA A 21 -7.46 35.02 -34.09
N GLY A 22 -8.18 34.15 -33.37
CA GLY A 22 -7.79 33.59 -32.09
C GLY A 22 -6.62 32.64 -32.31
N ALA A 23 -5.42 33.19 -32.48
CA ALA A 23 -4.18 32.45 -32.60
C ALA A 23 -3.79 31.85 -31.24
N TYR A 24 -4.41 30.73 -30.87
CA TYR A 24 -3.87 29.87 -29.83
C TYR A 24 -3.09 28.72 -30.51
N GLY A 25 -1.77 28.81 -30.43
CA GLY A 25 -0.83 27.83 -30.98
C GLY A 25 -0.80 26.53 -30.19
N GLY A 26 -0.54 25.41 -30.86
CA GLY A 26 -0.61 24.09 -30.24
C GLY A 26 0.56 23.71 -29.34
N GLY A 27 1.51 24.61 -29.04
CA GLY A 27 2.49 24.41 -27.96
C GLY A 27 1.85 24.21 -26.57
N LEU A 28 0.57 24.55 -26.39
CA LEU A 28 -0.19 24.23 -25.16
C LEU A 28 -0.38 22.72 -24.94
N TRP A 29 -0.37 21.89 -26.00
CA TRP A 29 -0.39 20.42 -25.85
C TRP A 29 0.91 19.90 -25.23
N ILE A 30 2.05 20.48 -25.62
CA ILE A 30 3.36 20.14 -25.04
C ILE A 30 3.39 20.59 -23.58
N ALA A 31 2.91 21.80 -23.28
CA ALA A 31 2.80 22.26 -21.90
C ALA A 31 1.90 21.34 -21.04
N LEU A 32 0.77 20.87 -21.59
CA LEU A 32 -0.12 19.93 -20.90
C LEU A 32 0.54 18.57 -20.64
N LEU A 33 1.24 18.02 -21.65
CA LEU A 33 2.01 16.79 -21.53
C LEU A 33 3.08 16.91 -20.43
N LEU A 34 3.90 17.96 -20.49
CA LEU A 34 4.97 18.20 -19.52
C LEU A 34 4.42 18.46 -18.11
N THR A 35 3.28 19.15 -17.99
CA THR A 35 2.62 19.34 -16.69
C THR A 35 2.15 18.01 -16.10
N THR A 36 1.59 17.13 -16.94
CA THR A 36 1.17 15.78 -16.52
C THR A 36 2.36 14.90 -16.16
N ALA A 37 3.46 14.99 -16.91
CA ALA A 37 4.71 14.29 -16.61
C ALA A 37 5.34 14.80 -15.31
N ALA A 38 5.34 16.11 -15.07
CA ALA A 38 5.78 16.68 -13.80
C ALA A 38 4.94 16.16 -12.62
N TRP A 39 3.62 16.01 -12.81
CA TRP A 39 2.76 15.42 -11.78
C TRP A 39 3.14 13.97 -11.48
N GLY A 40 3.36 13.17 -12.52
CA GLY A 40 3.82 11.78 -12.36
C GLY A 40 5.19 11.65 -11.66
N LEU A 41 6.10 12.61 -11.86
CA LEU A 41 7.39 12.66 -11.16
C LEU A 41 7.29 13.16 -9.71
N ALA A 42 6.28 14.00 -9.42
CA ALA A 42 6.03 14.57 -8.11
C ALA A 42 5.22 13.62 -7.20
N ALA A 43 4.28 12.87 -7.78
CA ALA A 43 3.53 11.85 -7.06
C ALA A 43 4.46 10.68 -6.67
N PRO A 44 4.38 10.14 -5.44
CA PRO A 44 5.28 9.12 -4.90
C PRO A 44 4.92 7.73 -5.44
N THR A 45 4.85 7.65 -6.75
CA THR A 45 4.38 6.49 -7.49
C THR A 45 5.38 6.31 -8.60
N TYR A 46 5.99 5.14 -8.68
CA TYR A 46 6.81 4.60 -9.76
C TYR A 46 8.31 4.95 -9.75
N PHE A 47 8.75 6.01 -9.07
CA PHE A 47 10.18 6.37 -8.93
C PHE A 47 10.39 7.07 -7.59
N ALA A 48 11.52 6.84 -6.90
CA ALA A 48 11.89 7.66 -5.75
C ALA A 48 11.70 9.14 -6.14
N ALA A 49 10.81 9.85 -5.44
CA ALA A 49 10.28 11.16 -5.86
C ALA A 49 11.37 11.99 -6.55
N GLY A 50 11.26 12.10 -7.88
CA GLY A 50 12.34 12.61 -8.69
C GLY A 50 12.49 14.09 -8.41
N ARG A 51 13.68 14.55 -7.99
CA ARG A 51 13.98 15.98 -7.83
C ARG A 51 13.86 16.79 -9.14
N ALA A 52 13.58 16.12 -10.26
CA ALA A 52 13.43 16.71 -11.59
C ALA A 52 12.03 17.27 -11.89
N TRP A 53 10.98 16.95 -11.12
CA TRP A 53 9.63 17.49 -11.38
C TRP A 53 9.57 19.03 -11.48
N PRO A 54 10.32 19.82 -10.68
CA PRO A 54 10.28 21.29 -10.80
C PRO A 54 10.85 21.76 -12.14
N VAL A 55 11.87 21.06 -12.66
CA VAL A 55 12.50 21.36 -13.96
C VAL A 55 11.52 21.08 -15.09
N VAL A 56 10.83 19.94 -15.05
CA VAL A 56 9.82 19.58 -16.05
C VAL A 56 8.63 20.55 -16.02
N LEU A 57 8.18 20.96 -14.83
CA LEU A 57 7.12 21.96 -14.68
C LEU A 57 7.56 23.34 -15.18
N ALA A 58 8.81 23.76 -14.92
CA ALA A 58 9.36 25.00 -15.45
C ALA A 58 9.43 24.98 -16.98
N ALA A 59 9.81 23.85 -17.58
CA ALA A 59 9.75 23.66 -19.03
C ALA A 59 8.31 23.78 -19.55
N ALA A 60 7.33 23.16 -18.88
CA ALA A 60 5.91 23.29 -19.23
C ALA A 60 5.46 24.76 -19.22
N ALA A 61 5.82 25.51 -18.18
CA ALA A 61 5.51 26.93 -18.05
C ALA A 61 6.19 27.77 -19.14
N ALA A 62 7.43 27.43 -19.54
CA ALA A 62 8.14 28.10 -20.62
C ALA A 62 7.46 27.89 -21.97
N PHE A 63 7.01 26.67 -22.29
CA PHE A 63 6.24 26.39 -23.51
C PHE A 63 4.89 27.12 -23.53
N ALA A 64 4.17 27.11 -22.40
CA ALA A 64 2.91 27.85 -22.28
C ALA A 64 3.13 29.37 -22.45
N TRP A 65 4.18 29.91 -21.83
CA TRP A 65 4.57 31.32 -21.98
C TRP A 65 4.93 31.68 -23.42
N TRP A 66 5.70 30.82 -24.09
CA TRP A 66 6.12 31.01 -25.48
C TRP A 66 4.94 31.12 -26.44
N GLU A 67 3.88 30.34 -26.23
CA GLU A 67 2.66 30.47 -27.03
C GLU A 67 1.82 31.68 -26.63
N MET A 68 1.62 31.90 -25.33
CA MET A 68 0.73 32.97 -24.86
C MET A 68 1.29 34.37 -25.13
N ARG A 69 2.62 34.56 -25.21
CA ARG A 69 3.23 35.85 -25.55
C ARG A 69 2.98 36.30 -26.99
N ARG A 70 2.55 35.39 -27.87
CA ARG A 70 2.17 35.69 -29.26
C ARG A 70 0.73 36.21 -29.39
N THR A 71 -0.01 36.23 -28.29
CA THR A 71 -1.40 36.72 -28.26
C THR A 71 -1.44 38.16 -27.75
N ASP A 72 -2.12 39.06 -28.47
CA ASP A 72 -2.38 40.45 -28.07
C ASP A 72 -3.49 40.51 -26.99
N GLY A 73 -3.27 39.83 -25.86
CA GLY A 73 -4.24 39.74 -24.77
C GLY A 73 -3.87 40.64 -23.59
N ALA A 74 -4.87 41.31 -23.01
CA ALA A 74 -4.78 42.04 -21.74
C ALA A 74 -4.08 41.22 -20.65
N ALA A 75 -3.33 41.87 -19.74
CA ALA A 75 -2.68 41.20 -18.61
C ALA A 75 -3.70 40.38 -17.79
N ALA A 76 -3.24 39.30 -17.14
CA ALA A 76 -4.10 38.56 -16.21
C ALA A 76 -4.70 39.52 -15.17
N ALA A 77 -6.00 39.42 -14.91
CA ALA A 77 -6.68 40.34 -14.00
C ALA A 77 -6.10 40.20 -12.58
N ARG A 78 -5.74 41.32 -11.94
CA ARG A 78 -5.23 41.34 -10.55
C ARG A 78 -6.14 40.60 -9.55
N GLY A 79 -7.42 40.45 -9.86
CA GLY A 79 -8.37 39.66 -9.07
C GLY A 79 -7.98 38.19 -8.87
N TRP A 80 -7.16 37.60 -9.74
CA TRP A 80 -6.63 36.23 -9.56
C TRP A 80 -5.73 36.08 -8.32
N ALA A 81 -5.14 37.17 -7.81
CA ALA A 81 -4.34 37.13 -6.58
C ALA A 81 -5.16 36.67 -5.36
N VAL A 82 -6.49 36.88 -5.38
CA VAL A 82 -7.41 36.46 -4.30
C VAL A 82 -7.44 34.93 -4.17
N CYS A 83 -7.13 34.17 -5.22
CA CYS A 83 -7.07 32.71 -5.17
C CYS A 83 -5.92 32.18 -4.31
N ALA A 84 -4.91 32.99 -3.98
CA ALA A 84 -3.74 32.54 -3.22
C ALA A 84 -4.11 32.04 -1.81
N LEU A 85 -4.99 32.74 -1.09
CA LEU A 85 -5.41 32.35 0.26
C LEU A 85 -6.18 31.02 0.30
N PRO A 86 -7.27 30.81 -0.48
CA PRO A 86 -7.98 29.53 -0.48
C PRO A 86 -7.13 28.39 -1.07
N ALA A 87 -6.25 28.67 -2.03
CA ALA A 87 -5.29 27.68 -2.51
C ALA A 87 -4.29 27.27 -1.42
N ALA A 88 -3.78 28.22 -0.61
CA ALA A 88 -2.92 27.91 0.52
C ALA A 88 -3.65 27.09 1.59
N ALA A 89 -4.92 27.41 1.87
CA ALA A 89 -5.74 26.61 2.79
C ALA A 89 -5.91 25.16 2.30
N LEU A 90 -6.13 24.95 0.99
CA LEU A 90 -6.15 23.62 0.39
C LEU A 90 -4.77 22.94 0.46
N ALA A 91 -3.68 23.68 0.21
CA ALA A 91 -2.32 23.15 0.26
C ALA A 91 -1.92 22.67 1.66
N LEU A 92 -2.34 23.39 2.69
CA LEU A 92 -2.09 23.03 4.10
C LEU A 92 -2.93 21.84 4.57
N THR A 93 -4.06 21.55 3.90
CA THR A 93 -4.96 20.45 4.26
C THR A 93 -4.65 19.16 3.52
N LEU A 94 -4.16 19.23 2.27
CA LEU A 94 -3.78 18.05 1.49
C LEU A 94 -2.43 17.47 1.94
N PRO A 95 -2.26 16.13 1.96
CA PRO A 95 -0.93 15.55 2.14
C PRO A 95 -0.05 15.78 0.90
N HIS A 96 1.26 15.76 1.10
CA HIS A 96 2.19 15.60 -0.02
C HIS A 96 1.89 14.27 -0.74
N PRO A 97 1.87 14.20 -2.09
CA PRO A 97 2.23 15.22 -3.09
C PRO A 97 1.09 16.15 -3.50
N PHE A 98 -0.16 15.88 -3.11
CA PHE A 98 -1.35 16.59 -3.59
C PHE A 98 -1.36 18.07 -3.21
N SER A 99 -0.72 18.42 -2.11
CA SER A 99 -0.49 19.82 -1.71
C SER A 99 0.38 20.60 -2.68
N LEU A 100 1.28 19.96 -3.44
CA LEU A 100 2.16 20.64 -4.40
C LEU A 100 1.34 21.38 -5.46
N ALA A 101 0.24 20.80 -5.92
CA ALA A 101 -0.58 21.46 -6.94
C ALA A 101 -1.28 22.72 -6.44
N ALA A 102 -1.72 22.70 -5.18
CA ALA A 102 -2.26 23.87 -4.53
C ALA A 102 -1.17 24.94 -4.31
N TRP A 103 0.06 24.55 -3.93
CA TRP A 103 1.19 25.49 -3.83
C TRP A 103 1.59 26.12 -5.17
N VAL A 104 1.60 25.35 -6.26
CA VAL A 104 1.82 25.88 -7.61
C VAL A 104 0.74 26.91 -7.97
N LEU A 105 -0.51 26.70 -7.57
CA LEU A 105 -1.59 27.67 -7.76
C LEU A 105 -1.40 28.94 -6.90
N VAL A 106 -0.88 28.83 -5.67
CA VAL A 106 -0.52 29.99 -4.85
C VAL A 106 0.51 30.86 -5.57
N ILE A 107 1.61 30.25 -6.04
CA ILE A 107 2.69 30.95 -6.76
C ILE A 107 2.14 31.60 -8.03
N ALA A 108 1.36 30.86 -8.82
CA ALA A 108 0.74 31.38 -10.04
C ALA A 108 -0.20 32.57 -9.75
N SER A 109 -1.01 32.49 -8.69
CA SER A 109 -1.94 33.55 -8.30
C SER A 109 -1.21 34.83 -7.88
N LEU A 110 -0.12 34.70 -7.10
CA LEU A 110 0.70 35.84 -6.66
C LEU A 110 1.52 36.45 -7.81
N SER A 111 1.90 35.65 -8.82
CA SER A 111 2.66 36.14 -9.98
C SER A 111 1.96 37.24 -10.77
N VAL A 112 0.63 37.35 -10.67
CA VAL A 112 -0.19 38.39 -11.32
C VAL A 112 0.10 39.79 -10.75
N LEU A 113 0.68 39.87 -9.55
CA LEU A 113 1.06 41.13 -8.90
C LEU A 113 2.40 41.69 -9.41
N LEU A 114 3.17 40.91 -10.17
CA LEU A 114 4.46 41.34 -10.70
C LEU A 114 4.28 42.52 -11.67
N PRO A 115 5.11 43.58 -11.57
CA PRO A 115 5.02 44.74 -12.44
C PRO A 115 5.29 44.34 -13.90
N ALA A 116 4.27 44.49 -14.76
CA ALA A 116 4.34 44.15 -16.17
C ALA A 116 5.02 45.27 -17.00
N GLY A 117 6.25 45.64 -16.62
CA GLY A 117 7.02 46.71 -17.27
C GLY A 117 7.42 46.39 -18.72
N ARG A 118 7.44 45.11 -19.13
CA ARG A 118 7.70 44.69 -20.51
C ARG A 118 6.52 43.90 -21.07
N HIS A 119 6.18 44.13 -22.34
CA HIS A 119 5.03 43.48 -23.00
C HIS A 119 5.09 41.95 -22.96
N TRP A 120 6.29 41.35 -23.10
CA TRP A 120 6.49 39.91 -23.07
C TRP A 120 6.30 39.27 -21.68
N LEU A 121 6.44 40.05 -20.60
CA LEU A 121 6.21 39.60 -19.22
C LEU A 121 4.71 39.47 -18.90
N ARG A 122 3.82 40.12 -19.68
CA ARG A 122 2.36 40.08 -19.47
C ARG A 122 1.76 38.68 -19.65
N ALA A 123 2.44 37.80 -20.39
CA ALA A 123 1.98 36.43 -20.65
C ALA A 123 2.38 35.43 -19.55
N LEU A 124 3.39 35.74 -18.74
CA LEU A 124 3.93 34.81 -17.73
C LEU A 124 2.88 34.38 -16.70
N PRO A 125 2.08 35.28 -16.09
CA PRO A 125 1.07 34.86 -15.12
C PRO A 125 -0.01 33.94 -15.72
N LYS A 126 -0.38 34.15 -17.00
CA LYS A 126 -1.35 33.29 -17.69
C LYS A 126 -0.80 31.88 -17.90
N ALA A 127 0.48 31.78 -18.28
CA ALA A 127 1.16 30.50 -18.47
C ALA A 127 1.26 29.73 -17.14
N LEU A 128 1.63 30.42 -16.06
CA LEU A 128 1.69 29.82 -14.72
C LEU A 128 0.32 29.37 -14.23
N LEU A 129 -0.74 30.17 -14.44
CA LEU A 129 -2.11 29.78 -14.09
C LEU A 129 -2.60 28.58 -14.90
N PHE A 130 -2.26 28.49 -16.18
CA PHE A 130 -2.58 27.32 -17.02
C PHE A 130 -1.92 26.05 -16.48
N CYS A 131 -0.60 26.09 -16.23
CA CYS A 131 0.12 24.95 -15.67
C CYS A 131 -0.41 24.59 -14.27
N ALA A 132 -0.68 25.57 -13.41
CA ALA A 132 -1.25 25.34 -12.09
C ALA A 132 -2.61 24.64 -12.15
N ALA A 133 -3.50 25.10 -13.04
CA ALA A 133 -4.82 24.50 -13.21
C ALA A 133 -4.73 23.07 -13.74
N ALA A 134 -3.90 22.83 -14.77
CA ALA A 134 -3.68 21.49 -15.31
C ALA A 134 -3.09 20.53 -14.26
N PHE A 135 -2.13 21.01 -13.47
CA PHE A 135 -1.48 20.23 -12.42
C PHE A 135 -2.44 19.92 -11.26
N LEU A 136 -3.30 20.86 -10.86
CA LEU A 136 -4.36 20.62 -9.87
C LEU A 136 -5.41 19.63 -10.39
N CYS A 137 -5.83 19.75 -11.65
CA CYS A 137 -6.75 18.78 -12.24
C CYS A 137 -6.14 17.38 -12.32
N ALA A 138 -4.85 17.26 -12.66
CA ALA A 138 -4.14 15.99 -12.64
C ALA A 138 -4.14 15.37 -11.24
N ALA A 139 -3.89 16.16 -10.20
CA ALA A 139 -3.95 15.73 -8.82
C ALA A 139 -5.35 15.25 -8.40
N LEU A 140 -6.42 15.94 -8.82
CA LEU A 140 -7.80 15.58 -8.49
C LEU A 140 -8.27 14.33 -9.24
N LEU A 141 -7.91 14.19 -10.52
CA LEU A 141 -8.28 13.04 -11.37
C LEU A 141 -7.48 11.78 -11.04
N HIS A 142 -6.33 11.92 -10.38
CA HIS A 142 -5.47 10.82 -10.00
C HIS A 142 -6.19 9.78 -9.12
N VAL A 143 -6.90 10.22 -8.08
CA VAL A 143 -7.59 9.32 -7.14
C VAL A 143 -8.63 8.42 -7.84
N PRO A 144 -9.61 8.95 -8.59
CA PRO A 144 -10.55 8.09 -9.31
C PRO A 144 -9.88 7.30 -10.43
N TYR A 145 -8.82 7.81 -11.06
CA TYR A 145 -8.08 7.07 -12.08
C TYR A 145 -7.47 5.78 -11.50
N VAL A 146 -6.74 5.85 -10.40
CA VAL A 146 -6.09 4.67 -9.80
C VAL A 146 -7.12 3.64 -9.33
N LYS A 147 -8.25 4.11 -8.81
CA LYS A 147 -9.38 3.24 -8.45
C LYS A 147 -9.96 2.51 -9.65
N LEU A 148 -10.05 3.18 -10.82
CA LEU A 148 -10.54 2.58 -12.06
C LEU A 148 -9.50 1.64 -12.68
N GLU A 149 -8.23 2.05 -12.75
CA GLU A 149 -7.16 1.27 -13.35
C GLU A 149 -6.99 -0.08 -12.63
N SER A 150 -7.02 -0.09 -11.29
CA SER A 150 -6.97 -1.35 -10.51
C SER A 150 -8.09 -2.36 -10.76
N ARG A 151 -9.13 -1.99 -11.53
CA ARG A 151 -10.29 -2.84 -11.86
C ARG A 151 -10.49 -3.04 -13.35
N TYR A 152 -10.14 -2.04 -14.16
CA TYR A 152 -10.42 -1.94 -15.58
C TYR A 152 -9.14 -1.63 -16.37
N TYR A 153 -8.10 -2.44 -16.16
CA TYR A 153 -6.83 -2.34 -16.87
C TYR A 153 -6.74 -3.22 -18.12
N ASP A 154 -7.53 -4.29 -18.19
CA ASP A 154 -7.48 -5.28 -19.28
C ASP A 154 -7.99 -4.67 -20.59
N TRP A 155 -7.08 -4.49 -21.55
CA TRP A 155 -7.32 -4.01 -22.90
C TRP A 155 -7.00 -5.09 -23.94
N SER A 156 -7.13 -6.37 -23.55
CA SER A 156 -6.93 -7.55 -24.40
C SER A 156 -7.54 -7.50 -25.80
N PRO A 157 -8.73 -6.88 -26.05
CA PRO A 157 -9.27 -6.76 -27.39
C PRO A 157 -8.37 -5.96 -28.36
N LEU A 158 -7.48 -5.10 -27.84
CA LEU A 158 -6.55 -4.32 -28.64
C LEU A 158 -5.27 -5.11 -29.02
N ALA A 159 -5.05 -6.30 -28.47
CA ALA A 159 -3.91 -7.14 -28.84
C ALA A 159 -4.00 -7.61 -30.30
N ALA A 160 -5.18 -8.03 -30.76
CA ALA A 160 -5.40 -8.52 -32.12
C ALA A 160 -5.08 -7.47 -33.20
N PRO A 161 -5.65 -6.24 -33.17
CA PRO A 161 -5.27 -5.21 -34.13
C PRO A 161 -3.79 -4.83 -34.01
N ALA A 162 -3.23 -4.80 -32.79
CA ALA A 162 -1.80 -4.54 -32.62
C ALA A 162 -0.92 -5.60 -33.32
N GLY A 163 -1.26 -6.88 -33.19
CA GLY A 163 -0.55 -7.97 -33.86
C GLY A 163 -0.74 -8.00 -35.38
N TRP A 164 -1.89 -7.55 -35.90
CA TRP A 164 -2.06 -7.36 -37.35
C TRP A 164 -1.13 -6.27 -37.88
N ILE A 165 -1.09 -5.11 -37.22
CA ILE A 165 -0.22 -4.00 -37.59
C ILE A 165 1.25 -4.40 -37.47
N ALA A 166 1.65 -5.06 -36.38
CA ALA A 166 3.03 -5.53 -36.19
C ALA A 166 3.48 -6.44 -37.35
N ARG A 167 2.65 -7.42 -37.74
CA ARG A 167 2.92 -8.30 -38.89
C ARG A 167 3.00 -7.52 -40.20
N ALA A 168 2.11 -6.55 -40.42
CA ALA A 168 2.15 -5.69 -41.60
C ALA A 168 3.44 -4.84 -41.67
N LEU A 169 4.03 -4.49 -40.53
CA LEU A 169 5.32 -3.82 -40.42
C LEU A 169 6.53 -4.78 -40.54
N GLY A 170 6.30 -6.07 -40.81
CA GLY A 170 7.35 -7.09 -40.99
C GLY A 170 7.81 -7.79 -39.70
N TRP A 171 7.12 -7.58 -38.57
CA TRP A 171 7.49 -8.18 -37.29
C TRP A 171 6.96 -9.62 -37.17
N LYS A 172 7.76 -10.51 -36.60
CA LYS A 172 7.33 -11.86 -36.22
C LYS A 172 6.50 -11.81 -34.94
N ALA A 173 5.22 -11.51 -35.10
CA ALA A 173 4.29 -11.34 -33.99
C ALA A 173 3.16 -12.39 -34.01
N LEU A 174 2.81 -12.87 -32.82
CA LEU A 174 1.65 -13.74 -32.56
C LEU A 174 0.76 -13.07 -31.51
N VAL A 175 -0.54 -13.31 -31.56
CA VAL A 175 -1.49 -12.86 -30.53
C VAL A 175 -2.20 -14.07 -29.97
N ALA A 176 -2.16 -14.23 -28.65
CA ALA A 176 -2.89 -15.25 -27.92
C ALA A 176 -3.28 -14.69 -26.54
N ASP A 177 -4.46 -15.06 -26.03
CA ASP A 177 -4.96 -14.69 -24.70
C ASP A 177 -4.87 -13.19 -24.36
N GLY A 178 -5.11 -12.33 -25.36
CA GLY A 178 -5.04 -10.87 -25.16
C GLY A 178 -3.61 -10.32 -25.03
N ARG A 179 -2.60 -11.09 -25.39
CA ARG A 179 -1.18 -10.72 -25.32
C ARG A 179 -0.58 -10.66 -26.71
N LEU A 180 0.38 -9.77 -26.88
CA LEU A 180 1.22 -9.68 -28.07
C LEU A 180 2.53 -10.39 -27.80
N TYR A 181 2.80 -11.46 -28.52
CA TYR A 181 4.06 -12.18 -28.49
C TYR A 181 4.94 -11.70 -29.64
N MET A 182 6.18 -11.33 -29.33
CA MET A 182 7.18 -10.98 -30.34
C MET A 182 8.32 -11.98 -30.27
N ALA A 183 8.65 -12.56 -31.42
CA ALA A 183 9.77 -13.48 -31.56
C ALA A 183 10.98 -12.75 -32.13
N ARG A 184 12.13 -12.87 -31.47
CA ARG A 184 13.42 -12.45 -32.02
C ARG A 184 14.48 -13.48 -31.66
N ASP A 185 15.27 -13.85 -32.67
CA ASP A 185 16.26 -14.93 -32.58
C ASP A 185 15.63 -16.22 -32.02
N ALA A 186 15.99 -16.60 -30.78
CA ALA A 186 15.48 -17.77 -30.08
C ALA A 186 14.60 -17.44 -28.85
N SER A 187 14.34 -16.16 -28.56
CA SER A 187 13.51 -15.75 -27.41
C SER A 187 12.13 -15.26 -27.86
N LEU A 188 11.12 -15.66 -27.09
CA LEU A 188 9.74 -15.20 -27.21
C LEU A 188 9.44 -14.31 -26.01
N VAL A 189 9.09 -13.06 -26.26
CA VAL A 189 8.69 -12.12 -25.20
C VAL A 189 7.21 -11.79 -25.40
N ASP A 190 6.44 -11.84 -24.32
CA ASP A 190 5.02 -11.49 -24.34
C ASP A 190 4.78 -10.12 -23.69
N PHE A 191 3.78 -9.41 -24.21
CA PHE A 191 3.36 -8.11 -23.72
C PHE A 191 1.85 -8.12 -23.50
N PRO A 192 1.36 -7.95 -22.27
CA PRO A 192 -0.08 -7.87 -22.02
C PRO A 192 -0.63 -6.58 -22.65
N ALA A 193 -1.78 -6.68 -23.32
CA ALA A 193 -2.51 -5.52 -23.79
C ALA A 193 -3.32 -4.95 -22.61
N GLN A 194 -2.76 -3.96 -21.91
CA GLN A 194 -3.36 -3.34 -20.73
C GLN A 194 -3.12 -1.82 -20.73
N THR A 195 -3.95 -1.07 -20.01
CA THR A 195 -3.81 0.40 -19.86
C THR A 195 -2.36 0.84 -19.59
N ALA A 196 -1.65 0.08 -18.74
CA ALA A 196 -0.28 0.35 -18.39
C ALA A 196 0.69 0.22 -19.58
N THR A 197 0.50 -0.73 -20.50
CA THR A 197 1.39 -0.87 -21.67
C THR A 197 1.04 0.10 -22.80
N PHE A 198 -0.23 0.45 -22.96
CA PHE A 198 -0.65 1.42 -23.98
C PHE A 198 -0.30 2.86 -23.61
N LEU A 199 -0.78 3.30 -22.44
CA LEU A 199 -0.66 4.69 -22.02
C LEU A 199 0.32 4.86 -20.87
N TYR A 200 0.34 3.92 -19.94
CA TYR A 200 1.02 4.01 -18.64
C TYR A 200 0.64 5.25 -17.82
N TYR A 201 0.50 5.06 -16.51
CA TYR A 201 0.19 6.14 -15.60
C TYR A 201 1.41 7.09 -15.52
N PRO A 202 1.33 8.33 -16.04
CA PRO A 202 0.26 9.30 -15.83
C PRO A 202 -0.44 9.77 -17.13
N MET A 203 -0.16 9.16 -18.27
CA MET A 203 -0.64 9.63 -19.58
C MET A 203 -2.16 9.57 -19.78
N PRO A 204 -2.92 8.68 -19.12
CA PRO A 204 -4.37 8.79 -19.10
C PRO A 204 -4.89 10.11 -18.52
N LEU A 205 -4.14 10.79 -17.63
CA LEU A 205 -4.48 12.13 -17.16
C LEU A 205 -4.33 13.16 -18.27
N PHE A 206 -3.27 13.06 -19.09
CA PHE A 206 -3.11 13.89 -20.28
C PHE A 206 -4.26 13.66 -21.27
N VAL A 207 -4.66 12.40 -21.48
CA VAL A 207 -5.81 12.05 -22.32
C VAL A 207 -7.12 12.60 -21.75
N ALA A 208 -7.37 12.50 -20.45
CA ALA A 208 -8.58 13.01 -19.82
C ALA A 208 -8.69 14.54 -19.92
N LEU A 209 -7.58 15.26 -19.68
CA LEU A 209 -7.52 16.71 -19.80
C LEU A 209 -7.67 17.16 -21.27
N GLY A 210 -7.06 16.42 -22.20
CA GLY A 210 -7.21 16.66 -23.62
C GLY A 210 -8.64 16.42 -24.12
N LEU A 211 -9.30 15.35 -23.63
CA LEU A 211 -10.68 15.04 -23.94
C LEU A 211 -11.62 16.13 -23.43
N LEU A 212 -11.39 16.63 -22.22
CA LEU A 212 -12.15 17.77 -21.67
C LEU A 212 -12.00 19.00 -22.56
N ALA A 213 -10.77 19.35 -22.96
CA ALA A 213 -10.50 20.46 -23.86
C ALA A 213 -11.18 20.27 -25.23
N ALA A 214 -11.14 19.05 -25.77
CA ALA A 214 -11.79 18.71 -27.03
C ALA A 214 -13.32 18.80 -26.94
N ALA A 215 -13.92 18.33 -25.84
CA ALA A 215 -15.37 18.36 -25.58
C ALA A 215 -15.90 19.79 -25.48
N LEU A 216 -15.13 20.72 -24.90
CA LEU A 216 -15.46 22.15 -24.93
C LEU A 216 -15.50 22.72 -26.35
N GLY A 217 -14.79 22.12 -27.30
CA GLY A 217 -14.85 22.42 -28.73
C GLY A 217 -15.96 21.68 -29.50
N GLY A 218 -16.77 20.85 -28.84
CA GLY A 218 -17.87 20.07 -29.42
C GLY A 218 -17.57 18.57 -29.59
N TRP A 219 -18.63 17.76 -29.66
CA TRP A 219 -18.53 16.29 -29.67
C TRP A 219 -17.72 15.72 -30.84
N ARG A 220 -17.77 16.34 -32.03
CA ARG A 220 -16.96 15.92 -33.20
C ARG A 220 -15.46 16.01 -32.91
N ARG A 221 -15.03 17.07 -32.23
CA ARG A 221 -13.62 17.24 -31.82
C ARG A 221 -13.24 16.22 -30.75
N ALA A 222 -14.14 15.90 -29.82
CA ALA A 222 -13.90 14.85 -28.82
C ALA A 222 -13.73 13.47 -29.46
N ILE A 223 -14.57 13.11 -30.45
CA ILE A 223 -14.42 11.84 -31.20
C ILE A 223 -13.10 11.82 -31.98
N ALA A 224 -12.77 12.91 -32.69
CA ALA A 224 -11.50 13.01 -33.41
C ALA A 224 -10.29 12.86 -32.47
N PHE A 225 -10.33 13.49 -31.29
CA PHE A 225 -9.32 13.35 -30.26
C PHE A 225 -9.15 11.89 -29.82
N LEU A 226 -10.25 11.22 -29.47
CA LEU A 226 -10.23 9.81 -29.06
C LEU A 226 -9.70 8.89 -30.16
N ALA A 227 -10.05 9.14 -31.42
CA ALA A 227 -9.54 8.38 -32.55
C ALA A 227 -8.01 8.56 -32.71
N ILE A 228 -7.51 9.79 -32.63
CA ILE A 228 -6.07 10.09 -32.71
C ILE A 228 -5.31 9.43 -31.54
N VAL A 229 -5.81 9.58 -30.31
CA VAL A 229 -5.19 8.98 -29.12
C VAL A 229 -5.22 7.45 -29.18
N GLY A 230 -6.34 6.85 -29.58
CA GLY A 230 -6.47 5.39 -29.69
C GLY A 230 -5.52 4.81 -30.72
N ALA A 231 -5.46 5.42 -31.92
CA ALA A 231 -4.52 5.02 -32.96
C ALA A 231 -3.05 5.18 -32.49
N TYR A 232 -2.75 6.29 -31.81
CA TYR A 232 -1.42 6.53 -31.27
C TYR A 232 -1.03 5.52 -30.18
N ALA A 233 -1.94 5.20 -29.27
CA ALA A 233 -1.69 4.25 -28.19
C ALA A 233 -1.31 2.89 -28.74
N VAL A 234 -2.03 2.41 -29.78
CA VAL A 234 -1.70 1.16 -30.47
C VAL A 234 -0.34 1.23 -31.16
N ALA A 235 -0.06 2.31 -31.88
CA ALA A 235 1.24 2.50 -32.55
C ALA A 235 2.40 2.54 -31.54
N ARG A 236 2.24 3.26 -30.43
CA ARG A 236 3.20 3.33 -29.32
C ARG A 236 3.42 1.95 -28.69
N PHE A 237 2.34 1.23 -28.40
CA PHE A 237 2.42 -0.11 -27.81
C PHE A 237 3.24 -1.05 -28.69
N ILE A 238 2.94 -1.08 -30.00
CA ILE A 238 3.68 -1.88 -30.96
C ILE A 238 5.15 -1.47 -30.97
N LEU A 239 5.46 -0.18 -31.09
CA LEU A 239 6.83 0.36 -31.14
C LEU A 239 7.64 -0.01 -29.88
N LEU A 240 7.07 0.14 -28.69
CA LEU A 240 7.79 -0.16 -27.45
C LEU A 240 7.95 -1.66 -27.23
N ALA A 241 6.92 -2.47 -27.53
CA ALA A 241 7.02 -3.92 -27.50
C ALA A 241 8.07 -4.43 -28.51
N SER A 242 8.22 -3.69 -29.61
CA SER A 242 9.21 -3.91 -30.65
C SER A 242 10.65 -3.70 -30.17
N MET A 243 10.87 -2.66 -29.36
CA MET A 243 12.19 -2.30 -28.82
C MET A 243 12.56 -3.06 -27.54
N ALA A 244 11.56 -3.52 -26.78
CA ALA A 244 11.73 -4.14 -25.47
C ALA A 244 12.71 -5.34 -25.45
N PRO A 245 12.73 -6.24 -26.45
CA PRO A 245 13.72 -7.32 -26.50
C PRO A 245 15.18 -6.85 -26.57
N GLU A 246 15.45 -5.65 -27.11
CA GLU A 246 16.81 -5.11 -27.23
C GLU A 246 17.26 -4.31 -26.01
N TRP A 247 16.34 -3.70 -25.26
CA TRP A 247 16.63 -2.66 -24.25
C TRP A 247 16.29 -3.07 -22.81
N GLY A 248 16.16 -4.37 -22.54
CA GLY A 248 16.03 -4.89 -21.17
C GLY A 248 14.60 -5.14 -20.69
N GLY A 249 13.71 -5.60 -21.58
CA GLY A 249 12.40 -6.14 -21.20
C GLY A 249 11.29 -5.10 -21.11
N THR A 250 10.30 -5.34 -20.24
CA THR A 250 9.08 -4.52 -20.21
C THR A 250 9.30 -3.12 -19.62
N GLU A 251 10.49 -2.85 -19.06
CA GLU A 251 10.82 -1.57 -18.42
C GLU A 251 10.63 -0.32 -19.28
N LEU A 252 10.72 -0.46 -20.61
CA LEU A 252 10.49 0.65 -21.55
C LEU A 252 9.13 1.30 -21.38
N PHE A 253 8.12 0.55 -20.93
CA PHE A 253 6.77 1.06 -20.80
C PHE A 253 6.61 2.08 -19.66
N TRP A 254 7.47 2.02 -18.63
CA TRP A 254 7.33 2.84 -17.43
C TRP A 254 8.49 3.78 -17.12
N ARG A 255 9.68 3.61 -17.70
CA ARG A 255 10.82 4.54 -17.47
C ARG A 255 10.40 6.01 -17.77
N PRO A 256 10.63 6.99 -16.88
CA PRO A 256 10.00 8.32 -17.00
C PRO A 256 10.43 9.09 -18.24
N ALA A 257 11.71 8.97 -18.59
CA ALA A 257 12.26 9.60 -19.78
C ALA A 257 11.63 9.02 -21.05
N ILE A 258 11.54 7.70 -21.14
CA ILE A 258 10.94 6.99 -22.29
C ILE A 258 9.45 7.28 -22.38
N LEU A 259 8.74 7.24 -21.26
CA LEU A 259 7.34 7.63 -21.17
C LEU A 259 7.11 9.04 -21.73
N THR A 260 7.84 10.04 -21.24
CA THR A 260 7.65 11.43 -21.68
C THR A 260 8.00 11.62 -23.17
N VAL A 261 9.12 11.06 -23.63
CA VAL A 261 9.56 11.16 -25.02
C VAL A 261 8.62 10.41 -25.96
N SER A 262 8.16 9.22 -25.58
CA SER A 262 7.21 8.41 -26.35
C SER A 262 5.80 8.97 -26.39
N PHE A 263 5.50 10.10 -25.75
CA PHE A 263 4.24 10.84 -25.87
C PHE A 263 4.38 12.20 -26.56
N LEU A 264 5.60 12.66 -26.78
CA LEU A 264 5.87 13.90 -27.51
C LEU A 264 5.27 13.87 -28.94
N PRO A 265 5.39 12.78 -29.73
CA PRO A 265 4.76 12.73 -31.05
C PRO A 265 3.24 12.91 -31.01
N LEU A 266 2.54 12.36 -30.01
CA LEU A 266 1.11 12.59 -29.83
C LEU A 266 0.81 14.07 -29.58
N ALA A 267 1.58 14.74 -28.72
CA ALA A 267 1.41 16.17 -28.47
C ALA A 267 1.65 17.01 -29.74
N LEU A 268 2.61 16.61 -30.60
CA LEU A 268 2.88 17.26 -31.88
C LEU A 268 1.75 17.04 -32.90
N VAL A 269 1.20 15.82 -32.99
CA VAL A 269 0.05 15.52 -33.84
C VAL A 269 -1.17 16.32 -33.38
N LEU A 270 -1.45 16.36 -32.08
CA LEU A 270 -2.54 17.13 -31.50
C LEU A 270 -2.34 18.64 -31.68
N TRP A 271 -1.10 19.14 -31.60
CA TRP A 271 -0.78 20.52 -31.97
C TRP A 271 -1.25 20.82 -33.39
N ARG A 272 -0.89 19.98 -34.36
CA ARG A 272 -1.22 20.20 -35.77
C ARG A 272 -2.72 20.02 -36.07
N ALA A 273 -3.31 18.95 -35.55
CA ALA A 273 -4.66 18.50 -35.92
C ALA A 273 -5.76 19.16 -35.08
N MET A 274 -5.44 19.59 -33.85
CA MET A 274 -6.41 20.07 -32.86
C MET A 274 -5.87 21.28 -32.08
N PRO A 275 -5.73 22.47 -32.71
CA PRO A 275 -5.23 23.65 -32.02
C PRO A 275 -6.07 23.97 -30.78
N PHE A 276 -5.36 24.32 -29.69
CA PHE A 276 -5.93 24.43 -28.36
C PHE A 276 -6.64 25.78 -28.21
N HIS A 277 -7.96 25.84 -28.36
CA HIS A 277 -8.70 27.08 -28.15
C HIS A 277 -9.08 27.21 -26.67
N LEU A 278 -8.26 27.93 -25.89
CA LEU A 278 -8.70 28.33 -24.56
C LEU A 278 -9.95 29.21 -24.73
N PRO A 279 -11.07 28.91 -24.05
CA PRO A 279 -12.16 29.86 -24.01
C PRO A 279 -11.62 31.12 -23.34
N LEU A 280 -11.37 32.15 -24.13
CA LEU A 280 -11.21 33.51 -23.61
C LEU A 280 -12.44 33.73 -22.73
N LEU A 281 -12.22 33.89 -21.42
CA LEU A 281 -13.27 34.27 -20.48
C LEU A 281 -13.95 35.48 -21.11
N ARG A 282 -15.18 35.27 -21.63
CA ARG A 282 -15.89 36.29 -22.40
C ARG A 282 -16.05 37.52 -21.53
N GLU A 283 -16.02 38.69 -22.17
CA GLU A 283 -16.50 39.93 -21.57
C GLU A 283 -17.87 39.65 -20.90
N PRO A 284 -18.06 40.06 -19.64
CA PRO A 284 -19.19 39.64 -18.83
C PRO A 284 -20.52 39.95 -19.51
N HIS A 285 -21.39 38.93 -19.64
CA HIS A 285 -22.81 39.21 -19.83
C HIS A 285 -23.33 39.82 -18.52
N ARG A 286 -23.69 41.10 -18.57
CA ARG A 286 -24.20 41.90 -17.44
C ARG A 286 -25.49 41.30 -16.89
N GLY A 287 -25.36 40.38 -15.94
CA GLY A 287 -26.44 39.94 -15.06
C GLY A 287 -26.04 40.19 -13.62
N ALA A 288 -26.59 41.24 -13.00
CA ALA A 288 -26.43 41.48 -11.57
C ALA A 288 -26.96 40.25 -10.80
N GLY A 289 -26.09 39.58 -10.02
CA GLY A 289 -26.44 38.40 -9.22
C GLY A 289 -25.87 37.06 -9.70
N ALA A 290 -25.27 36.97 -10.89
CA ALA A 290 -24.67 35.71 -11.37
C ALA A 290 -23.50 35.24 -10.49
N GLY A 291 -22.65 36.17 -10.02
CA GLY A 291 -21.55 35.87 -9.09
C GLY A 291 -22.04 35.31 -7.75
N THR A 292 -23.07 35.93 -7.16
CA THR A 292 -23.68 35.47 -5.89
C THR A 292 -24.24 34.06 -6.00
N ARG A 293 -24.90 33.73 -7.11
CA ARG A 293 -25.40 32.36 -7.38
C ARG A 293 -24.26 31.35 -7.48
N CYS A 294 -23.17 31.68 -8.16
CA CYS A 294 -22.01 30.78 -8.29
C CYS A 294 -21.37 30.48 -6.93
N VAL A 295 -21.18 31.52 -6.11
CA VAL A 295 -20.63 31.37 -4.75
C VAL A 295 -21.58 30.54 -3.88
N ALA A 296 -22.90 30.82 -3.92
CA ALA A 296 -23.89 30.05 -3.18
C ALA A 296 -23.88 28.56 -3.59
N LEU A 297 -23.81 28.25 -4.89
CA LEU A 297 -23.70 26.88 -5.38
C LEU A 297 -22.42 26.18 -4.88
N ALA A 298 -21.26 26.86 -4.96
CA ALA A 298 -19.99 26.30 -4.51
C ALA A 298 -19.94 26.08 -2.99
N LEU A 299 -20.47 27.01 -2.19
CA LEU A 299 -20.57 26.85 -0.73
C LEU A 299 -21.54 25.72 -0.36
N THR A 300 -22.69 25.64 -1.02
CA THR A 300 -23.66 24.54 -0.82
C THR A 300 -23.04 23.20 -1.21
N ALA A 301 -22.27 23.16 -2.30
CA ALA A 301 -21.48 21.99 -2.67
C ALA A 301 -20.50 21.61 -1.54
N GLY A 302 -19.77 22.58 -0.98
CA GLY A 302 -18.87 22.34 0.15
C GLY A 302 -19.57 21.75 1.37
N VAL A 303 -20.75 22.26 1.73
CA VAL A 303 -21.58 21.71 2.81
C VAL A 303 -22.00 20.27 2.52
N LEU A 304 -22.50 19.99 1.31
CA LEU A 304 -22.95 18.63 0.94
C LEU A 304 -21.80 17.64 0.83
N LEU A 305 -20.65 18.05 0.28
CA LEU A 305 -19.45 17.22 0.23
C LEU A 305 -18.94 16.93 1.65
N THR A 306 -18.94 17.92 2.55
CA THR A 306 -18.57 17.74 3.95
C THR A 306 -19.55 16.82 4.66
N ALA A 307 -20.86 17.02 4.47
CA ALA A 307 -21.90 16.15 5.01
C ALA A 307 -21.76 14.72 4.52
N SER A 308 -21.44 14.51 3.23
CA SER A 308 -21.16 13.19 2.68
C SER A 308 -20.02 12.49 3.44
N VAL A 309 -18.93 13.22 3.73
CA VAL A 309 -17.79 12.69 4.49
C VAL A 309 -18.21 12.30 5.89
N LEU A 310 -18.90 13.21 6.59
CA LEU A 310 -19.36 13.00 7.96
C LEU A 310 -20.40 11.86 8.06
N LEU A 311 -21.18 11.62 7.01
CA LEU A 311 -22.13 10.52 6.91
C LEU A 311 -21.48 9.16 6.57
N GLY A 312 -20.15 9.11 6.36
CA GLY A 312 -19.39 7.87 6.23
C GLY A 312 -19.13 7.39 4.80
N GLN A 313 -19.27 8.25 3.79
CA GLN A 313 -19.06 7.86 2.39
C GLN A 313 -17.64 7.33 2.10
N TRP A 314 -16.63 7.76 2.88
CA TRP A 314 -15.23 7.31 2.73
C TRP A 314 -14.75 6.41 3.86
N ALA A 315 -15.38 6.49 5.04
CA ALA A 315 -14.95 5.78 6.22
C ALA A 315 -16.15 5.51 7.15
N ASP A 316 -17.09 4.68 6.70
CA ASP A 316 -18.20 4.25 7.56
C ASP A 316 -17.70 3.28 8.63
N ALA A 317 -17.57 3.77 9.86
CA ALA A 317 -17.30 2.95 11.02
C ALA A 317 -18.41 1.92 11.29
N GLY A 318 -19.64 2.09 10.82
CA GLY A 318 -20.74 1.16 11.09
C GLY A 318 -21.16 1.11 12.55
N VAL A 319 -21.90 0.07 12.92
CA VAL A 319 -22.36 -0.19 14.30
C VAL A 319 -21.62 -1.40 14.86
N ARG A 320 -20.88 -1.20 15.96
CA ARG A 320 -20.06 -2.25 16.59
C ARG A 320 -20.92 -3.35 17.21
N LYS A 321 -20.49 -4.60 17.05
CA LYS A 321 -21.09 -5.82 17.64
C LYS A 321 -20.32 -6.27 18.88
N ALA A 322 -20.75 -7.38 19.50
CA ALA A 322 -20.20 -7.88 20.76
C ALA A 322 -18.76 -8.42 20.67
N GLY A 323 -18.26 -8.78 19.49
CA GLY A 323 -16.88 -9.22 19.31
C GLY A 323 -16.64 -10.72 19.55
N ARG A 324 -17.57 -11.58 19.11
CA ARG A 324 -17.39 -13.04 19.07
C ARG A 324 -16.73 -13.44 17.75
N VAL A 325 -15.53 -14.00 17.80
CA VAL A 325 -14.72 -14.36 16.62
C VAL A 325 -14.66 -15.88 16.49
N LEU A 326 -14.99 -16.39 15.32
CA LEU A 326 -14.85 -17.80 14.95
C LEU A 326 -13.75 -17.93 13.89
N ILE A 327 -12.71 -18.70 14.16
CA ILE A 327 -11.65 -19.05 13.21
C ILE A 327 -11.93 -20.45 12.68
N ASP A 328 -12.05 -20.58 11.36
CA ASP A 328 -12.26 -21.88 10.73
C ASP A 328 -10.94 -22.60 10.47
N GLU A 329 -10.79 -23.76 11.10
CA GLU A 329 -9.67 -24.69 10.91
C GLU A 329 -10.13 -25.97 10.19
N LYS A 330 -11.44 -26.25 10.17
CA LYS A 330 -12.04 -27.41 9.48
C LYS A 330 -11.58 -27.49 8.01
N HIS A 331 -11.42 -26.36 7.33
CA HIS A 331 -11.05 -26.32 5.92
C HIS A 331 -9.57 -25.99 5.68
N SER A 332 -8.72 -25.88 6.71
CA SER A 332 -7.32 -25.48 6.60
C SER A 332 -6.39 -26.52 7.22
N GLY A 333 -5.53 -27.14 6.41
CA GLY A 333 -4.51 -28.11 6.85
C GLY A 333 -3.11 -27.51 7.01
N TRP A 334 -2.96 -26.21 6.75
CA TRP A 334 -1.71 -25.46 6.85
C TRP A 334 -1.85 -24.31 7.86
N THR A 335 -0.73 -23.82 8.40
CA THR A 335 -0.68 -22.71 9.38
C THR A 335 -1.68 -22.85 10.54
N LEU A 336 -1.58 -23.93 11.30
CA LEU A 336 -2.51 -24.20 12.40
C LEU A 336 -2.66 -23.02 13.36
N THR A 337 -3.87 -22.77 13.84
CA THR A 337 -4.12 -21.71 14.84
C THR A 337 -3.83 -22.18 16.27
N TRP A 338 -3.75 -23.49 16.50
CA TRP A 338 -3.58 -24.11 17.82
C TRP A 338 -2.92 -25.49 17.70
N PRO A 339 -2.07 -25.92 18.67
CA PRO A 339 -1.60 -25.20 19.86
C PRO A 339 -0.52 -24.15 19.56
N PRO A 340 -0.29 -23.16 20.46
CA PRO A 340 0.81 -22.22 20.34
C PRO A 340 2.17 -22.90 20.57
N PRO A 341 3.27 -22.32 20.05
CA PRO A 341 4.59 -22.83 20.34
C PRO A 341 4.95 -22.70 21.81
N ASP A 342 5.72 -23.69 22.28
CA ASP A 342 6.24 -23.75 23.65
C ASP A 342 7.76 -23.94 23.64
N THR A 343 8.33 -24.20 24.82
CA THR A 343 9.78 -24.39 25.01
C THR A 343 10.28 -25.79 24.62
N LYS A 344 9.41 -26.62 24.02
CA LYS A 344 9.71 -28.01 23.64
C LYS A 344 9.46 -28.30 22.15
N THR A 345 8.59 -27.51 21.51
CA THR A 345 8.14 -27.71 20.13
C THR A 345 8.90 -26.82 19.17
N TYR A 346 9.88 -27.34 18.44
CA TYR A 346 10.68 -26.56 17.48
C TYR A 346 10.41 -27.00 16.04
N GLY A 347 11.05 -26.37 15.06
CA GLY A 347 10.84 -26.65 13.65
C GLY A 347 9.90 -25.66 12.97
N MET A 348 9.76 -25.79 11.65
CA MET A 348 8.97 -24.87 10.83
C MET A 348 7.53 -24.72 11.33
N LEU A 349 6.83 -25.83 11.59
CA LEU A 349 5.42 -25.81 12.01
C LEU A 349 5.20 -25.15 13.38
N SER A 350 6.25 -25.02 14.20
CA SER A 350 6.14 -24.32 15.48
C SER A 350 6.02 -22.81 15.34
N THR A 351 6.44 -22.22 14.21
CA THR A 351 6.44 -20.77 14.01
C THR A 351 5.74 -20.34 12.71
N TYR A 352 5.65 -21.24 11.72
CA TYR A 352 4.83 -21.10 10.51
C TYR A 352 3.37 -21.52 10.79
N ASN A 353 2.76 -20.85 11.76
CA ASN A 353 1.42 -21.12 12.27
C ASN A 353 0.75 -19.82 12.73
N TYR A 354 -0.55 -19.82 12.99
CA TYR A 354 -1.31 -18.59 13.29
C TYR A 354 -1.63 -18.42 14.79
N SER A 355 -0.92 -19.14 15.65
CA SER A 355 -1.19 -19.13 17.08
C SER A 355 -1.00 -17.75 17.71
N ALA A 356 0.03 -16.99 17.31
CA ALA A 356 0.23 -15.62 17.77
C ALA A 356 -0.91 -14.68 17.35
N MET A 357 -1.46 -14.85 16.13
CA MET A 357 -2.62 -14.09 15.66
C MET A 357 -3.85 -14.41 16.53
N ALA A 358 -4.12 -15.68 16.84
CA ALA A 358 -5.26 -16.05 17.66
C ALA A 358 -5.11 -15.69 19.13
N GLU A 359 -3.91 -15.81 19.69
CA GLU A 359 -3.59 -15.35 21.04
C GLU A 359 -3.82 -13.83 21.15
N LEU A 360 -3.31 -13.06 20.18
CA LEU A 360 -3.57 -11.63 20.07
C LEU A 360 -5.07 -11.32 20.04
N LEU A 361 -5.85 -12.01 19.21
CA LEU A 361 -7.30 -11.80 19.15
C LEU A 361 -7.99 -12.16 20.47
N ALA A 362 -7.54 -13.22 21.16
CA ALA A 362 -8.13 -13.68 22.41
C ALA A 362 -7.90 -12.72 23.58
N HIS A 363 -6.94 -11.79 23.47
CA HIS A 363 -6.79 -10.68 24.43
C HIS A 363 -7.87 -9.58 24.28
N HIS A 364 -8.54 -9.51 23.13
CA HIS A 364 -9.48 -8.43 22.79
C HIS A 364 -10.90 -8.91 22.44
N TYR A 365 -11.06 -10.21 22.15
CA TYR A 365 -12.28 -10.81 21.64
C TYR A 365 -12.50 -12.19 22.23
N ARG A 366 -13.75 -12.66 22.17
CA ARG A 366 -14.07 -14.07 22.47
C ARG A 366 -13.78 -14.91 21.24
N VAL A 367 -12.68 -15.65 21.26
CA VAL A 367 -12.21 -16.47 20.12
C VAL A 367 -12.64 -17.93 20.28
N THR A 368 -13.23 -18.47 19.22
CA THR A 368 -13.54 -19.89 19.04
C THR A 368 -12.79 -20.41 17.81
N ILE A 369 -12.19 -21.60 17.90
CA ILE A 369 -11.51 -22.27 16.78
C ILE A 369 -12.31 -23.53 16.42
N ASN A 370 -12.78 -23.61 15.18
CA ASN A 370 -13.59 -24.72 14.68
C ASN A 370 -12.75 -25.72 13.89
N PHE A 371 -12.55 -26.93 14.42
CA PHE A 371 -11.75 -27.95 13.77
C PHE A 371 -12.56 -28.98 12.96
N SER A 372 -13.89 -29.03 13.10
CA SER A 372 -14.67 -30.14 12.53
C SER A 372 -16.14 -29.86 12.20
N ARG A 373 -16.79 -28.87 12.83
CA ARG A 373 -18.21 -28.61 12.59
C ARG A 373 -18.40 -27.91 11.25
N ALA A 374 -19.48 -28.24 10.55
CA ALA A 374 -19.87 -27.52 9.35
C ALA A 374 -20.21 -26.06 9.66
N LEU A 375 -19.91 -25.16 8.72
CA LEU A 375 -20.24 -23.73 8.79
C LEU A 375 -21.73 -23.51 8.44
N ASP A 376 -22.63 -24.08 9.25
CA ASP A 376 -24.08 -23.95 9.13
C ASP A 376 -24.63 -22.70 9.85
N ASP A 377 -25.91 -22.38 9.61
CA ASP A 377 -26.58 -21.23 10.24
C ASP A 377 -26.58 -21.32 11.79
N GLY A 378 -26.56 -22.54 12.35
CA GLY A 378 -26.55 -22.77 13.79
C GLY A 378 -25.22 -22.34 14.41
N LEU A 379 -24.10 -22.81 13.89
CA LEU A 379 -22.76 -22.42 14.32
C LEU A 379 -22.51 -20.92 14.07
N LEU A 380 -22.84 -20.42 12.87
CA LEU A 380 -22.57 -19.03 12.50
C LEU A 380 -23.37 -18.02 13.33
N SER A 381 -24.54 -18.39 13.87
CA SER A 381 -25.30 -17.54 14.80
C SER A 381 -24.59 -17.26 16.13
N GLN A 382 -23.58 -18.07 16.47
CA GLN A 382 -22.82 -17.98 17.72
C GLN A 382 -21.64 -17.00 17.62
N CYS A 383 -21.33 -16.49 16.44
CA CYS A 383 -20.25 -15.52 16.22
C CYS A 383 -20.74 -14.21 15.58
N ASP A 384 -19.91 -13.18 15.69
CA ASP A 384 -20.09 -11.90 15.03
C ASP A 384 -19.16 -11.76 13.83
N VAL A 385 -17.98 -12.39 13.89
CA VAL A 385 -16.96 -12.43 12.82
C VAL A 385 -16.52 -13.86 12.57
N LEU A 386 -16.51 -14.26 11.30
CA LEU A 386 -15.91 -15.50 10.81
C LEU A 386 -14.58 -15.18 10.12
N VAL A 387 -13.52 -15.91 10.47
CA VAL A 387 -12.20 -15.84 9.84
C VAL A 387 -11.99 -17.13 9.04
N LEU A 388 -11.85 -17.00 7.72
CA LEU A 388 -11.45 -18.09 6.84
C LEU A 388 -10.00 -17.84 6.42
N LYS A 389 -9.09 -18.63 6.97
CA LYS A 389 -7.67 -18.56 6.63
C LYS A 389 -7.29 -19.70 5.70
N LEU A 390 -6.60 -19.37 4.61
CA LEU A 390 -5.88 -20.29 3.74
C LEU A 390 -6.52 -21.70 3.65
N PRO A 391 -7.77 -21.81 3.17
CA PRO A 391 -8.43 -23.10 3.07
C PRO A 391 -7.68 -23.99 2.09
N SER A 392 -7.50 -25.24 2.44
CA SER A 392 -6.91 -26.29 1.60
C SER A 392 -7.91 -27.41 1.28
N ALA A 393 -9.18 -27.21 1.65
CA ALA A 393 -10.29 -28.11 1.37
C ALA A 393 -11.53 -27.32 0.90
N SER A 394 -12.39 -27.98 0.14
CA SER A 394 -13.61 -27.39 -0.40
C SER A 394 -14.67 -27.14 0.67
N PHE A 395 -15.43 -26.06 0.50
CA PHE A 395 -16.68 -25.84 1.22
C PHE A 395 -17.80 -26.58 0.50
N SER A 396 -18.79 -27.08 1.26
CA SER A 396 -20.04 -27.54 0.66
C SER A 396 -20.89 -26.34 0.20
N GLN A 397 -21.79 -26.55 -0.78
CA GLN A 397 -22.69 -25.49 -1.22
C GLN A 397 -23.56 -24.96 -0.06
N GLN A 398 -23.99 -25.84 0.85
CA GLN A 398 -24.78 -25.45 2.02
C GLN A 398 -24.00 -24.52 2.96
N GLU A 399 -22.70 -24.76 3.15
CA GLU A 399 -21.83 -23.87 3.93
C GLU A 399 -21.65 -22.52 3.25
N VAL A 400 -21.38 -22.52 1.94
CA VAL A 400 -21.29 -21.27 1.15
C VAL A 400 -22.58 -20.44 1.30
N ASP A 401 -23.74 -21.07 1.15
CA ASP A 401 -25.03 -20.37 1.28
C ASP A 401 -25.26 -19.84 2.70
N SER A 402 -24.85 -20.59 3.72
CA SER A 402 -24.95 -20.18 5.13
C SER A 402 -24.02 -19.00 5.44
N ILE A 403 -22.79 -19.01 4.94
CA ILE A 403 -21.85 -17.89 5.07
C ILE A 403 -22.41 -16.63 4.38
N VAL A 404 -22.96 -16.77 3.17
CA VAL A 404 -23.56 -15.63 2.44
C VAL A 404 -24.76 -15.07 3.22
N ARG A 405 -25.62 -15.92 3.79
CA ARG A 405 -26.74 -15.48 4.66
C ARG A 405 -26.24 -14.80 5.93
N PHE A 406 -25.22 -15.35 6.57
CA PHE A 406 -24.57 -14.77 7.75
C PHE A 406 -24.09 -13.34 7.47
N VAL A 407 -23.33 -13.12 6.39
CA VAL A 407 -22.87 -11.78 5.99
C VAL A 407 -24.06 -10.87 5.68
N ARG A 408 -25.05 -11.34 4.89
CA ARG A 408 -26.24 -10.55 4.55
C ARG A 408 -26.97 -10.02 5.78
N ARG A 409 -27.03 -10.81 6.87
CA ARG A 409 -27.70 -10.51 8.14
C ARG A 409 -26.87 -9.65 9.11
N GLY A 410 -25.62 -9.30 8.79
CA GLY A 410 -24.77 -8.46 9.65
C GLY A 410 -23.49 -9.12 10.14
N GLY A 411 -23.26 -10.39 9.78
CA GLY A 411 -22.01 -11.10 10.03
C GLY A 411 -20.81 -10.43 9.36
N GLY A 412 -19.66 -10.48 10.04
CA GLY A 412 -18.38 -10.04 9.51
C GLY A 412 -17.60 -11.22 8.96
N LEU A 413 -16.92 -11.04 7.84
CA LEU A 413 -16.06 -12.07 7.25
C LEU A 413 -14.66 -11.50 7.06
N TRP A 414 -13.65 -12.23 7.51
CA TRP A 414 -12.25 -11.94 7.21
C TRP A 414 -11.65 -13.12 6.44
N LEU A 415 -11.24 -12.85 5.21
CA LEU A 415 -10.68 -13.80 4.27
C LEU A 415 -9.18 -13.54 4.18
N ILE A 416 -8.38 -14.58 4.42
CA ILE A 416 -6.92 -14.54 4.30
C ILE A 416 -6.54 -15.54 3.21
N GLY A 417 -6.19 -15.03 2.04
CA GLY A 417 -5.68 -15.80 0.91
C GLY A 417 -4.18 -15.70 0.79
N ASP A 418 -3.66 -16.19 -0.33
CA ASP A 418 -2.22 -16.25 -0.56
C ASP A 418 -1.88 -16.17 -2.05
N HIS A 419 -0.59 -16.02 -2.33
CA HIS A 419 -0.02 -16.08 -3.67
C HIS A 419 -0.30 -17.42 -4.39
N THR A 420 -0.25 -17.36 -5.72
CA THR A 420 -0.11 -18.50 -6.64
C THR A 420 -1.10 -19.65 -6.52
N ASN A 421 -2.23 -19.46 -5.82
CA ASN A 421 -3.17 -20.56 -5.50
C ASN A 421 -2.47 -21.73 -4.78
N VAL A 422 -1.43 -21.45 -3.99
CA VAL A 422 -0.76 -22.48 -3.19
C VAL A 422 -1.78 -23.23 -2.33
N PHE A 423 -1.67 -24.56 -2.30
CA PHE A 423 -2.62 -25.49 -1.65
C PHE A 423 -4.08 -25.45 -2.18
N GLY A 424 -4.34 -24.80 -3.32
CA GLY A 424 -5.70 -24.58 -3.82
C GLY A 424 -6.44 -23.45 -3.10
N SER A 425 -5.74 -22.63 -2.31
CA SER A 425 -6.33 -21.61 -1.45
C SER A 425 -7.25 -20.62 -2.19
N ALA A 426 -6.82 -20.10 -3.33
CA ALA A 426 -7.63 -19.20 -4.14
C ALA A 426 -8.86 -19.92 -4.73
N VAL A 427 -8.74 -21.19 -5.13
CA VAL A 427 -9.88 -22.00 -5.62
C VAL A 427 -10.95 -22.14 -4.54
N TYR A 428 -10.57 -22.53 -3.32
CA TYR A 428 -11.52 -22.76 -2.24
C TYR A 428 -12.10 -21.45 -1.68
N LEU A 429 -11.28 -20.42 -1.46
CA LEU A 429 -11.78 -19.10 -1.04
C LEU A 429 -12.77 -18.53 -2.06
N ASN A 430 -12.50 -18.68 -3.35
CA ASN A 430 -13.36 -18.13 -4.39
C ASN A 430 -14.75 -18.77 -4.46
N GLN A 431 -14.98 -19.94 -3.85
CA GLN A 431 -16.33 -20.49 -3.67
C GLN A 431 -17.20 -19.56 -2.81
N VAL A 432 -16.62 -18.97 -1.76
CA VAL A 432 -17.28 -18.02 -0.86
C VAL A 432 -17.21 -16.58 -1.40
N CYS A 433 -16.10 -16.18 -2.01
CA CYS A 433 -15.87 -14.79 -2.42
C CYS A 433 -16.76 -14.36 -3.59
N ARG A 434 -16.93 -15.21 -4.61
CA ARG A 434 -17.64 -14.84 -5.86
C ARG A 434 -19.11 -14.45 -5.61
N PRO A 435 -19.90 -15.19 -4.79
CA PRO A 435 -21.25 -14.76 -4.41
C PRO A 435 -21.31 -13.38 -3.71
N LEU A 436 -20.21 -12.95 -3.08
CA LEU A 436 -20.07 -11.68 -2.40
C LEU A 436 -19.49 -10.57 -3.31
N GLY A 437 -19.16 -10.90 -4.57
CA GLY A 437 -18.71 -9.96 -5.60
C GLY A 437 -17.22 -9.71 -5.65
N LEU A 438 -16.38 -10.52 -4.98
CA LEU A 438 -14.92 -10.41 -5.01
C LEU A 438 -14.25 -11.74 -5.40
N SER A 439 -12.97 -11.69 -5.78
CA SER A 439 -12.18 -12.91 -5.99
C SER A 439 -10.67 -12.69 -5.88
N TYR A 440 -9.97 -13.71 -5.41
CA TYR A 440 -8.52 -13.83 -5.44
C TYR A 440 -8.04 -14.28 -6.82
N ARG A 441 -6.99 -13.65 -7.34
CA ARG A 441 -6.28 -14.13 -8.54
C ARG A 441 -5.21 -15.15 -8.16
N THR A 442 -4.78 -15.92 -9.15
CA THR A 442 -3.81 -17.02 -9.00
C THR A 442 -2.38 -16.58 -9.34
N GLU A 443 -2.07 -15.32 -9.11
CA GLU A 443 -0.79 -14.70 -9.41
C GLU A 443 -0.02 -14.40 -8.11
N CYS A 444 1.24 -14.00 -8.27
CA CYS A 444 2.09 -13.47 -7.20
C CYS A 444 2.52 -12.05 -7.54
N THR A 445 2.76 -11.25 -6.51
CA THR A 445 3.01 -9.81 -6.67
C THR A 445 4.34 -9.36 -6.08
N TRP A 446 5.02 -8.45 -6.77
CA TRP A 446 6.22 -7.74 -6.31
C TRP A 446 6.12 -6.25 -6.58
N ASP A 447 6.97 -5.47 -5.90
CA ASP A 447 7.20 -4.08 -6.25
C ASP A 447 7.85 -4.00 -7.65
N LEU A 448 7.30 -3.15 -8.50
CA LEU A 448 7.67 -3.05 -9.91
C LEU A 448 9.13 -2.62 -10.13
N VAL A 449 9.66 -1.74 -9.27
CA VAL A 449 10.97 -1.12 -9.46
C VAL A 449 12.07 -1.93 -8.79
N SER A 450 11.89 -2.22 -7.51
CA SER A 450 12.87 -2.97 -6.71
C SER A 450 12.84 -4.46 -6.98
N ARG A 451 11.73 -4.98 -7.56
CA ARG A 451 11.46 -6.42 -7.73
C ARG A 451 11.49 -7.20 -6.41
N GLN A 452 11.35 -6.48 -5.29
CA GLN A 452 11.23 -7.05 -3.94
C GLN A 452 9.75 -7.19 -3.56
N MET A 453 9.52 -7.65 -2.33
CA MET A 453 8.19 -7.72 -1.75
C MET A 453 7.50 -6.34 -1.78
N ASN A 454 6.18 -6.34 -1.94
CA ASN A 454 5.43 -5.07 -2.04
C ASN A 454 5.47 -4.31 -0.72
N MET A 455 5.67 -2.99 -0.79
CA MET A 455 5.43 -2.09 0.33
C MET A 455 4.24 -1.21 0.01
N TRP A 456 3.17 -1.35 0.78
CA TRP A 456 2.07 -0.39 0.74
C TRP A 456 2.44 0.84 1.55
N VAL A 457 2.15 2.02 1.01
CA VAL A 457 2.29 3.31 1.69
C VAL A 457 1.00 4.09 1.52
N ASN A 458 0.51 4.67 2.62
CA ASN A 458 -0.65 5.54 2.59
C ASN A 458 -0.29 6.94 2.09
N ASP A 459 -0.33 7.11 0.78
CA ASP A 459 -0.11 8.38 0.09
C ASP A 459 -1.42 9.04 -0.37
N SER A 460 -2.58 8.47 -0.03
CA SER A 460 -3.90 8.94 -0.45
C SER A 460 -4.24 10.31 0.16
N PRO A 461 -4.88 11.23 -0.59
CA PRO A 461 -5.40 12.48 -0.01
C PRO A 461 -6.67 12.23 0.83
N LEU A 462 -7.25 11.05 0.71
CA LEU A 462 -8.39 10.59 1.48
C LEU A 462 -7.91 9.83 2.72
N PRO A 463 -8.64 9.85 3.84
CA PRO A 463 -8.24 9.09 5.02
C PRO A 463 -8.11 7.59 4.72
N PRO A 464 -7.17 6.90 5.40
CA PRO A 464 -7.08 5.46 5.30
C PRO A 464 -8.38 4.79 5.76
N SER A 465 -8.61 3.58 5.26
CA SER A 465 -9.69 2.73 5.78
C SER A 465 -9.53 2.55 7.30
N PRO A 466 -10.63 2.58 8.08
CA PRO A 466 -10.59 2.29 9.52
C PRO A 466 -10.01 0.90 9.84
N ALA A 467 -10.10 -0.04 8.88
CA ALA A 467 -9.50 -1.37 8.99
C ALA A 467 -7.96 -1.35 9.06
N LEU A 468 -7.33 -0.20 8.85
CA LEU A 468 -5.88 -0.02 8.90
C LEU A 468 -5.38 0.64 10.19
N GLY A 469 -6.26 1.05 11.11
CA GLY A 469 -5.85 1.58 12.42
C GLY A 469 -5.03 2.88 12.41
N GLY A 470 -4.80 3.49 11.23
CA GLY A 470 -3.86 4.60 11.07
C GLY A 470 -2.46 4.23 10.64
N MET A 471 -2.21 2.95 10.30
CA MET A 471 -0.97 2.51 9.65
C MET A 471 -0.69 3.37 8.42
N MET A 472 0.57 3.76 8.28
CA MET A 472 1.05 4.58 7.16
C MET A 472 1.82 3.78 6.13
N HIS A 473 2.33 2.61 6.50
CA HIS A 473 2.97 1.66 5.61
C HIS A 473 2.74 0.23 6.09
N PHE A 474 2.90 -0.71 5.18
CA PHE A 474 2.79 -2.14 5.44
C PHE A 474 3.61 -2.91 4.41
N GLU A 475 4.55 -3.73 4.86
CA GLU A 475 5.39 -4.57 4.00
C GLU A 475 4.73 -5.94 3.82
N PHE A 476 4.44 -6.33 2.59
CA PHE A 476 3.94 -7.68 2.28
C PHE A 476 5.10 -8.68 2.28
N GLU A 477 4.79 -9.97 2.39
CA GLU A 477 5.73 -11.04 2.14
C GLU A 477 5.59 -11.45 0.66
N ASN A 478 4.57 -12.24 0.33
CA ASN A 478 4.18 -12.55 -1.05
C ASN A 478 2.66 -12.73 -1.10
N GLY A 479 1.98 -11.81 -1.77
CA GLY A 479 0.53 -11.87 -1.97
C GLY A 479 0.11 -12.09 -3.42
N CYS A 480 -1.20 -12.14 -3.63
CA CYS A 480 -1.84 -12.01 -4.94
C CYS A 480 -2.60 -10.67 -5.05
N THR A 481 -3.30 -10.45 -6.18
CA THR A 481 -4.22 -9.31 -6.32
C THR A 481 -5.68 -9.72 -6.10
N LEU A 482 -6.52 -8.73 -5.77
CA LEU A 482 -7.97 -8.88 -5.63
C LEU A 482 -8.72 -8.27 -6.82
N ARG A 483 -9.74 -8.98 -7.30
CA ARG A 483 -10.80 -8.38 -8.11
C ARG A 483 -11.93 -7.94 -7.19
N LEU A 484 -12.23 -6.64 -7.23
CA LEU A 484 -13.21 -6.00 -6.35
C LEU A 484 -14.25 -5.18 -7.14
N PRO A 485 -15.48 -5.04 -6.63
CA PRO A 485 -16.46 -4.11 -7.19
C PRO A 485 -15.95 -2.66 -7.15
N LEU A 486 -16.47 -1.80 -8.04
CA LEU A 486 -16.08 -0.39 -8.10
C LEU A 486 -16.31 0.37 -6.79
N LEU A 487 -17.35 0.00 -6.03
CA LEU A 487 -17.70 0.67 -4.77
C LEU A 487 -17.11 -0.02 -3.53
N ALA A 488 -16.18 -0.96 -3.71
CA ALA A 488 -15.42 -1.54 -2.61
C ALA A 488 -14.46 -0.53 -1.98
N ASP A 489 -14.08 -0.79 -0.73
CA ASP A 489 -13.05 -0.04 -0.01
C ASP A 489 -11.67 -0.56 -0.44
N ASP A 490 -10.85 0.32 -1.01
CA ASP A 490 -9.46 0.02 -1.39
C ASP A 490 -8.59 0.25 -0.15
N MET A 491 -8.41 -0.77 0.67
CA MET A 491 -7.70 -0.63 1.94
C MET A 491 -6.19 -0.52 1.70
N MET A 492 -5.60 -1.49 0.99
CA MET A 492 -4.21 -1.43 0.54
C MET A 492 -4.18 -1.55 -0.97
N LEU A 493 -4.16 -0.39 -1.62
CA LEU A 493 -3.94 -0.26 -3.06
C LEU A 493 -2.47 0.10 -3.28
N CYS A 494 -1.72 -0.85 -3.86
CA CYS A 494 -0.35 -0.64 -4.28
C CYS A 494 -0.35 -0.19 -5.74
N ARG A 495 0.45 0.82 -6.08
CA ARG A 495 0.39 1.46 -7.41
C ARG A 495 1.37 0.81 -8.38
N ASP A 496 2.48 0.31 -7.85
CA ASP A 496 3.63 -0.11 -8.62
C ASP A 496 3.77 -1.63 -8.47
N VAL A 497 2.74 -2.35 -8.90
CA VAL A 497 2.70 -3.81 -8.72
C VAL A 497 3.10 -4.48 -10.02
N LEU A 498 4.08 -5.36 -9.90
CA LEU A 498 4.34 -6.42 -10.86
C LEU A 498 3.56 -7.64 -10.42
N ALA A 499 2.70 -8.17 -11.30
CA ALA A 499 1.94 -9.38 -11.01
C ALA A 499 2.24 -10.45 -12.06
N GLN A 500 2.58 -11.66 -11.62
CA GLN A 500 2.97 -12.76 -12.52
C GLN A 500 2.17 -14.01 -12.20
N GLU A 501 1.60 -14.62 -13.22
CA GLU A 501 0.79 -15.84 -13.08
C GLU A 501 1.60 -17.00 -12.48
N ALA A 502 0.92 -17.84 -11.70
CA ALA A 502 1.51 -19.02 -11.09
C ALA A 502 2.17 -19.96 -12.11
N ASN A 503 3.33 -20.50 -11.75
CA ASN A 503 3.96 -21.57 -12.49
C ASN A 503 3.75 -22.93 -11.80
N TYR A 504 2.74 -23.67 -12.25
CA TYR A 504 2.40 -24.98 -11.70
C TYR A 504 3.47 -26.07 -11.90
N SER A 505 4.58 -25.79 -12.59
CA SER A 505 5.73 -26.69 -12.68
C SER A 505 6.70 -26.58 -11.50
N THR A 506 6.56 -25.59 -10.63
CA THR A 506 7.36 -25.43 -9.40
C THR A 506 6.53 -25.85 -8.19
N GLU A 507 7.18 -26.09 -7.06
CA GLU A 507 6.52 -26.63 -5.85
C GLU A 507 5.48 -25.72 -5.21
N VAL A 508 5.85 -24.45 -5.03
CA VAL A 508 5.01 -23.41 -4.43
C VAL A 508 4.43 -22.48 -5.49
N PHE A 509 4.52 -22.93 -6.75
CA PHE A 509 3.99 -22.27 -7.93
C PHE A 509 4.55 -20.87 -8.20
N PHE A 510 5.69 -20.50 -7.59
CA PHE A 510 6.39 -19.28 -7.95
C PHE A 510 6.89 -19.37 -9.40
N PRO A 511 6.77 -18.29 -10.17
CA PRO A 511 7.36 -18.19 -11.49
C PRO A 511 8.88 -18.17 -11.42
N VAL A 512 9.52 -18.67 -12.47
CA VAL A 512 10.98 -18.75 -12.56
C VAL A 512 11.54 -17.39 -12.95
N ARG A 513 12.33 -16.77 -12.07
CA ARG A 513 12.93 -15.44 -12.29
C ARG A 513 13.87 -15.39 -13.50
N GLU A 514 14.44 -16.52 -13.90
CA GLU A 514 15.43 -16.64 -14.99
C GLU A 514 14.82 -16.47 -16.40
N LEU A 515 13.49 -16.57 -16.55
CA LEU A 515 12.77 -16.43 -17.83
C LEU A 515 12.42 -14.97 -18.18
N GLY A 516 12.94 -13.99 -17.45
CA GLY A 516 12.67 -12.56 -17.67
C GLY A 516 11.23 -12.15 -17.35
N ASP A 517 10.81 -10.98 -17.85
CA ASP A 517 9.46 -10.40 -17.67
C ASP A 517 8.36 -11.14 -18.47
N THR A 518 8.46 -12.46 -18.61
CA THR A 518 7.43 -13.24 -19.30
C THR A 518 6.23 -13.48 -18.39
N ASN A 519 5.04 -13.41 -18.96
CA ASN A 519 3.77 -13.54 -18.26
C ASN A 519 3.49 -12.49 -17.16
N VAL A 520 4.03 -11.29 -17.30
CA VAL A 520 3.93 -10.22 -16.30
C VAL A 520 2.85 -9.19 -16.64
N GLU A 521 1.98 -8.88 -15.68
CA GLU A 521 1.11 -7.70 -15.64
C GLU A 521 1.73 -6.60 -14.77
N ILE A 522 1.38 -5.34 -15.04
CA ILE A 522 1.92 -4.16 -14.35
C ILE A 522 0.82 -3.14 -14.11
N GLY A 523 0.91 -2.39 -13.02
CA GLY A 523 -0.01 -1.28 -12.72
C GLY A 523 -0.49 -1.28 -11.28
N ALA A 524 -1.52 -0.49 -10.98
CA ALA A 524 -2.04 -0.41 -9.63
C ALA A 524 -2.94 -1.60 -9.33
N ARG A 525 -2.76 -2.22 -8.17
CA ARG A 525 -3.48 -3.42 -7.74
C ARG A 525 -3.88 -3.32 -6.28
N VAL A 526 -5.01 -3.94 -5.95
CA VAL A 526 -5.49 -4.01 -4.57
C VAL A 526 -5.05 -5.33 -3.95
N LEU A 527 -4.28 -5.24 -2.86
CA LEU A 527 -3.77 -6.38 -2.09
C LEU A 527 -4.56 -6.56 -0.77
N MET A 528 -5.29 -5.53 -0.33
CA MET A 528 -6.28 -5.63 0.74
C MET A 528 -7.52 -4.82 0.40
N GLY A 529 -8.69 -5.44 0.48
CA GLY A 529 -9.95 -4.84 0.08
C GLY A 529 -11.10 -5.10 1.04
N GLY A 530 -12.05 -4.17 1.11
CA GLY A 530 -13.29 -4.30 1.87
C GLY A 530 -14.53 -4.29 0.99
N VAL A 531 -15.44 -5.24 1.20
CA VAL A 531 -16.75 -5.28 0.54
C VAL A 531 -17.87 -5.17 1.59
N ARG A 532 -18.83 -4.30 1.30
CA ARG A 532 -20.07 -4.17 2.09
C ARG A 532 -21.15 -5.00 1.40
N TYR A 533 -21.72 -5.99 2.10
CA TYR A 533 -22.73 -6.89 1.53
C TYR A 533 -23.90 -7.07 2.50
N GLY A 534 -25.09 -6.62 2.10
CA GLY A 534 -26.24 -6.52 3.01
C GLY A 534 -25.90 -5.68 4.24
N LEU A 535 -26.23 -6.19 5.43
CA LEU A 535 -25.89 -5.54 6.70
C LEU A 535 -24.45 -5.83 7.16
N GLY A 536 -23.75 -6.80 6.55
CA GLY A 536 -22.43 -7.27 6.96
C GLY A 536 -21.27 -6.78 6.10
N ARG A 537 -20.06 -7.20 6.49
CA ARG A 537 -18.80 -6.66 5.96
C ARG A 537 -17.82 -7.79 5.68
N VAL A 538 -17.05 -7.65 4.61
CA VAL A 538 -16.06 -8.63 4.18
C VAL A 538 -14.71 -7.93 4.02
N VAL A 539 -13.69 -8.38 4.73
CA VAL A 539 -12.29 -7.98 4.54
C VAL A 539 -11.59 -9.11 3.81
N ALA A 540 -10.87 -8.80 2.74
CA ALA A 540 -10.01 -9.73 2.02
C ALA A 540 -8.57 -9.24 2.07
N PHE A 541 -7.67 -10.11 2.51
CA PHE A 541 -6.22 -9.91 2.52
C PHE A 541 -5.54 -11.03 1.72
N THR A 542 -4.50 -10.70 0.95
CA THR A 542 -3.94 -11.59 -0.08
C THR A 542 -2.65 -12.29 0.27
N ASP A 543 -2.15 -12.11 1.49
CA ASP A 543 -0.86 -12.65 1.93
C ASP A 543 -1.01 -13.39 3.26
N SER A 544 -0.83 -14.70 3.24
CA SER A 544 -1.04 -15.50 4.45
C SER A 544 0.18 -15.44 5.38
N THR A 545 1.37 -15.25 4.82
CA THR A 545 2.64 -15.32 5.54
C THR A 545 2.77 -14.22 6.59
N CYS A 546 2.19 -13.05 6.31
CA CYS A 546 2.17 -11.90 7.20
C CYS A 546 1.58 -12.18 8.60
N PHE A 547 0.76 -13.22 8.76
CA PHE A 547 0.12 -13.59 10.04
C PHE A 547 0.72 -14.82 10.71
N SER A 548 1.76 -15.39 10.13
CA SER A 548 2.53 -16.45 10.78
C SER A 548 3.18 -15.90 12.06
N THR A 549 3.29 -16.74 13.08
CA THR A 549 3.85 -16.41 14.40
C THR A 549 5.23 -15.77 14.31
N PHE A 550 6.07 -16.19 13.35
CA PHE A 550 7.37 -15.54 13.12
C PHE A 550 7.26 -14.12 12.53
N ALA A 551 6.22 -13.83 11.76
CA ALA A 551 6.04 -12.56 11.05
C ALA A 551 5.32 -11.51 11.90
N MET A 552 4.58 -11.92 12.95
CA MET A 552 3.75 -11.05 13.79
C MET A 552 4.52 -9.97 14.56
N THR A 553 5.86 -10.06 14.65
CA THR A 553 6.73 -9.00 15.18
C THR A 553 6.89 -7.83 14.22
N GLY A 554 6.58 -8.01 12.93
CA GLY A 554 6.70 -6.98 11.91
C GLY A 554 5.83 -5.75 12.20
N GLU A 555 6.27 -4.62 11.69
CA GLU A 555 5.55 -3.36 11.85
C GLU A 555 4.14 -3.43 11.23
N GLY A 556 3.14 -2.88 11.91
CA GLY A 556 1.75 -2.85 11.44
C GLY A 556 1.00 -4.20 11.50
N ARG A 557 1.66 -5.35 11.67
CA ARG A 557 1.03 -6.69 11.66
C ARG A 557 -0.08 -6.82 12.70
N ARG A 558 0.24 -6.48 13.95
CA ARG A 558 -0.71 -6.48 15.07
C ARG A 558 -1.90 -5.56 14.81
N ASP A 559 -1.63 -4.33 14.40
CA ASP A 559 -2.66 -3.32 14.20
C ASP A 559 -3.59 -3.73 13.06
N MET A 560 -3.05 -4.32 11.99
CA MET A 560 -3.83 -4.86 10.89
C MET A 560 -4.76 -6.01 11.32
N VAL A 561 -4.29 -6.95 12.15
CA VAL A 561 -5.13 -8.03 12.68
C VAL A 561 -6.31 -7.46 13.48
N LEU A 562 -6.01 -6.60 14.45
CA LEU A 562 -7.03 -6.06 15.36
C LEU A 562 -8.03 -5.15 14.62
N CYS A 563 -7.54 -4.31 13.70
CA CYS A 563 -8.39 -3.38 12.95
C CYS A 563 -9.22 -4.07 11.87
N SER A 564 -8.70 -5.14 11.25
CA SER A 564 -9.48 -5.96 10.31
C SER A 564 -10.66 -6.64 10.99
N VAL A 565 -10.41 -7.29 12.14
CA VAL A 565 -11.48 -7.92 12.94
C VAL A 565 -12.46 -6.89 13.47
N GLU A 566 -11.98 -5.77 14.02
CA GLU A 566 -12.86 -4.73 14.53
C GLU A 566 -13.75 -4.14 13.43
N TRP A 567 -13.21 -3.89 12.23
CA TRP A 567 -13.98 -3.40 11.10
C TRP A 567 -15.02 -4.43 10.62
N ALA A 568 -14.68 -5.72 10.58
CA ALA A 568 -15.61 -6.81 10.29
C ALA A 568 -16.65 -7.02 11.43
N ASN A 569 -16.28 -6.67 12.66
CA ASN A 569 -17.14 -6.69 13.84
C ASN A 569 -18.15 -5.53 13.87
N ARG A 570 -18.46 -4.93 12.71
CA ARG A 570 -19.43 -3.85 12.56
C ARG A 570 -20.49 -4.16 11.50
N MET A 571 -21.70 -3.66 11.72
CA MET A 571 -22.79 -3.67 10.74
C MET A 571 -22.79 -2.39 9.91
N ASN A 572 -23.16 -2.49 8.63
CA ASN A 572 -23.25 -1.35 7.72
C ASN A 572 -24.41 -0.43 8.07
N ARG A 573 -24.18 0.88 7.91
CA ARG A 573 -25.25 1.87 7.85
C ARG A 573 -25.70 2.07 6.39
N PRO A 574 -26.95 2.51 6.16
CA PRO A 574 -27.41 2.88 4.82
C PRO A 574 -26.51 3.97 4.21
N GLN A 575 -25.88 3.66 3.07
CA GLN A 575 -24.91 4.56 2.41
C GLN A 575 -25.57 5.58 1.47
N TRP A 576 -26.86 5.42 1.17
CA TRP A 576 -27.56 6.27 0.20
C TRP A 576 -27.56 7.77 0.57
N PRO A 577 -27.66 8.22 1.86
CA PRO A 577 -27.64 9.65 2.17
C PRO A 577 -26.27 10.26 1.86
N ALA A 578 -25.20 9.54 2.22
CA ALA A 578 -23.83 9.96 1.99
C ALA A 578 -23.53 10.03 0.48
N ARG A 579 -23.99 9.04 -0.29
CA ARG A 579 -23.87 9.00 -1.76
C ARG A 579 -24.67 10.09 -2.46
N ALA A 580 -25.90 10.35 -2.01
CA ALA A 580 -26.73 11.42 -2.56
C ALA A 580 -26.10 12.79 -2.31
N ALA A 581 -25.60 13.03 -1.09
CA ALA A 581 -24.88 14.26 -0.75
C ALA A 581 -23.61 14.45 -1.61
N LEU A 582 -22.84 13.37 -1.85
CA LEU A 582 -21.70 13.41 -2.78
C LEU A 582 -22.13 13.76 -4.20
N ALA A 583 -23.12 13.05 -4.75
CA ALA A 583 -23.56 13.23 -6.12
C ALA A 583 -24.10 14.65 -6.36
N VAL A 584 -24.97 15.15 -5.47
CA VAL A 584 -25.51 16.50 -5.55
C VAL A 584 -24.40 17.53 -5.32
N GLY A 585 -23.52 17.33 -4.34
CA GLY A 585 -22.38 18.22 -4.08
C GLY A 585 -21.48 18.38 -5.31
N LEU A 586 -21.12 17.28 -5.98
CA LEU A 586 -20.33 17.32 -7.21
C LEU A 586 -21.08 18.01 -8.35
N ALA A 587 -22.39 17.73 -8.52
CA ALA A 587 -23.20 18.38 -9.54
C ALA A 587 -23.28 19.90 -9.34
N LEU A 588 -23.44 20.36 -8.10
CA LEU A 588 -23.46 21.79 -7.76
C LEU A 588 -22.09 22.44 -7.96
N LEU A 589 -20.99 21.76 -7.65
CA LEU A 589 -19.64 22.26 -7.89
C LEU A 589 -19.37 22.43 -9.40
N LEU A 590 -19.78 21.46 -10.21
CA LEU A 590 -19.70 21.54 -11.67
C LEU A 590 -20.59 22.66 -12.23
N ALA A 591 -21.81 22.80 -11.72
CA ALA A 591 -22.71 23.90 -12.08
C ALA A 591 -22.11 25.26 -11.71
N ALA A 592 -21.51 25.40 -10.53
CA ALA A 592 -20.85 26.64 -10.10
C ALA A 592 -19.70 27.03 -11.06
N GLY A 593 -18.87 26.07 -11.45
CA GLY A 593 -17.80 26.28 -12.43
C GLY A 593 -18.34 26.68 -13.81
N TRP A 594 -19.39 26.00 -14.28
CA TRP A 594 -20.03 26.27 -15.58
C TRP A 594 -20.72 27.64 -15.63
N TYR A 595 -21.49 28.00 -14.60
CA TYR A 595 -22.11 29.32 -14.48
C TYR A 595 -21.04 30.42 -14.33
N GLY A 596 -20.02 30.19 -13.51
CA GLY A 596 -18.91 31.14 -13.30
C GLY A 596 -18.17 31.44 -14.60
N ALA A 597 -17.88 30.41 -15.39
CA ALA A 597 -17.24 30.55 -16.71
C ALA A 597 -18.09 31.38 -17.71
N ARG A 598 -19.42 31.39 -17.56
CA ARG A 598 -20.34 32.18 -18.42
C ARG A 598 -20.63 33.58 -17.90
N ALA A 599 -20.54 33.80 -16.59
CA ALA A 599 -20.86 35.06 -15.92
C ALA A 599 -19.72 36.10 -15.98
N GLY A 600 -18.51 35.69 -16.38
CA GLY A 600 -17.34 36.56 -16.54
C GLY A 600 -16.25 36.31 -15.50
N GLN A 601 -15.10 36.97 -15.67
CA GLN A 601 -13.88 36.66 -14.91
C GLN A 601 -14.03 36.76 -13.39
N ALA A 602 -14.69 37.80 -12.89
CA ALA A 602 -14.89 37.99 -11.45
C ALA A 602 -15.74 36.87 -10.82
N ALA A 603 -16.79 36.42 -11.52
CA ALA A 603 -17.63 35.32 -11.06
C ALA A 603 -16.90 33.97 -11.14
N ALA A 604 -16.08 33.74 -12.17
CA ALA A 604 -15.25 32.54 -12.28
C ALA A 604 -14.19 32.46 -11.16
N VAL A 605 -13.53 33.57 -10.84
CA VAL A 605 -12.58 33.66 -9.71
C VAL A 605 -13.29 33.40 -8.39
N ALA A 606 -14.45 34.02 -8.15
CA ALA A 606 -15.23 33.80 -6.93
C ALA A 606 -15.69 32.34 -6.80
N ALA A 607 -16.15 31.73 -7.89
CA ALA A 607 -16.54 30.32 -7.93
C ALA A 607 -15.35 29.38 -7.65
N LEU A 608 -14.18 29.68 -8.20
CA LEU A 608 -12.95 28.92 -7.94
C LEU A 608 -12.53 29.03 -6.47
N CYS A 609 -12.48 30.25 -5.90
CA CYS A 609 -12.15 30.45 -4.48
C CYS A 609 -13.10 29.67 -3.58
N ALA A 610 -14.41 29.77 -3.81
CA ALA A 610 -15.41 29.03 -3.06
C ALA A 610 -15.27 27.51 -3.26
N GLY A 611 -14.96 27.05 -4.48
CA GLY A 611 -14.71 25.65 -4.80
C GLY A 611 -13.47 25.08 -4.09
N LEU A 612 -12.37 25.84 -4.03
CA LEU A 612 -11.16 25.43 -3.31
C LEU A 612 -11.43 25.27 -1.81
N LEU A 613 -12.15 26.22 -1.20
CA LEU A 613 -12.57 26.12 0.20
C LEU A 613 -13.54 24.93 0.42
N ALA A 614 -14.47 24.73 -0.52
CA ALA A 614 -15.42 23.62 -0.53
C ALA A 614 -14.74 22.25 -0.67
N LEU A 615 -13.52 22.17 -1.20
CA LEU A 615 -12.70 20.96 -1.25
C LEU A 615 -11.82 20.80 0.01
N ALA A 616 -11.33 21.91 0.59
CA ALA A 616 -10.53 21.88 1.80
C ALA A 616 -11.33 21.40 3.03
N ALA A 617 -12.59 21.84 3.16
CA ALA A 617 -13.42 21.50 4.33
C ALA A 617 -13.73 19.99 4.45
N PRO A 618 -14.17 19.27 3.40
CA PRO A 618 -14.36 17.83 3.47
C PRO A 618 -13.07 17.06 3.78
N VAL A 619 -11.93 17.45 3.21
CA VAL A 619 -10.63 16.82 3.50
C VAL A 619 -10.26 17.02 4.97
N TRP A 620 -10.41 18.24 5.48
CA TRP A 620 -10.17 18.53 6.88
C TRP A 620 -11.10 17.74 7.81
N ALA A 621 -12.39 17.67 7.48
CA ALA A 621 -13.38 16.86 8.20
C ALA A 621 -13.07 15.36 8.12
N ALA A 622 -12.57 14.88 7.00
CA ALA A 622 -12.17 13.48 6.84
C ALA A 622 -10.96 13.14 7.74
N LYS A 623 -10.02 14.08 7.91
CA LYS A 623 -8.85 13.93 8.77
C LYS A 623 -9.15 14.04 10.28
N HIS A 624 -10.05 14.93 10.67
CA HIS A 624 -10.26 15.27 12.09
C HIS A 624 -11.65 14.92 12.65
N GLY A 625 -12.66 14.74 11.79
CA GLY A 625 -14.07 14.70 12.17
C GLY A 625 -14.59 13.33 12.62
N ARG A 626 -13.77 12.27 12.63
CA ARG A 626 -14.21 10.89 12.92
C ARG A 626 -13.18 10.10 13.76
N PRO A 627 -12.96 10.46 15.04
CA PRO A 627 -12.10 9.69 15.95
C PRO A 627 -12.63 8.27 16.22
N ASP A 628 -13.93 8.01 15.96
CA ASP A 628 -14.58 6.70 16.08
C ASP A 628 -14.06 5.63 15.11
N LEU A 629 -13.26 6.03 14.11
CA LEU A 629 -12.60 5.13 13.15
C LEU A 629 -11.39 4.40 13.74
N ARG A 630 -10.87 4.85 14.88
CA ARG A 630 -9.88 4.13 15.68
C ARG A 630 -10.51 3.77 17.02
N PRO A 631 -11.41 2.78 17.07
CA PRO A 631 -12.01 2.39 18.33
C PRO A 631 -10.89 2.01 19.31
N PRO A 632 -10.97 2.47 20.57
CA PRO A 632 -10.05 1.99 21.58
C PRO A 632 -10.26 0.49 21.72
N LEU A 633 -9.29 -0.28 21.24
CA LEU A 633 -9.26 -1.72 21.42
C LEU A 633 -9.03 -1.96 22.90
N ARG A 634 -10.13 -2.14 23.64
CA ARG A 634 -10.05 -2.55 25.04
C ARG A 634 -9.41 -3.93 25.07
N GLN A 635 -8.37 -4.05 25.87
CA GLN A 635 -7.78 -5.33 26.19
C GLN A 635 -8.56 -5.92 27.36
N ASP A 636 -9.24 -7.05 27.12
CA ASP A 636 -10.08 -7.71 28.13
C ASP A 636 -9.22 -8.59 29.05
N VAL A 637 -8.13 -9.15 28.52
CA VAL A 637 -7.18 -10.00 29.26
C VAL A 637 -5.78 -9.40 29.17
N PRO A 638 -5.12 -9.03 30.29
CA PRO A 638 -3.74 -8.53 30.28
C PRO A 638 -2.77 -9.48 29.57
N ALA A 639 -1.74 -8.92 28.92
CA ALA A 639 -0.70 -9.67 28.22
C ALA A 639 0.67 -9.26 28.77
N ALA A 640 1.54 -10.25 28.99
CA ALA A 640 2.96 -9.97 29.16
C ALA A 640 3.51 -9.46 27.82
N ARG A 641 4.15 -8.29 27.83
CA ARG A 641 4.64 -7.61 26.64
C ARG A 641 6.10 -7.24 26.82
N LEU A 642 6.94 -7.56 25.85
CA LEU A 642 8.32 -7.08 25.80
C LEU A 642 8.45 -6.09 24.65
N VAL A 643 8.54 -4.81 25.00
CA VAL A 643 8.77 -3.73 24.04
C VAL A 643 10.24 -3.74 23.65
N LEU A 644 10.52 -3.93 22.36
CA LEU A 644 11.85 -3.98 21.79
C LEU A 644 12.16 -2.58 21.22
N LEU A 645 12.98 -1.79 21.94
CA LEU A 645 13.22 -0.40 21.54
C LEU A 645 14.11 -0.34 20.30
N ARG A 646 13.53 0.09 19.18
CA ARG A 646 14.19 0.24 17.88
C ARG A 646 14.88 1.59 17.72
N GLN A 647 14.39 2.63 18.40
CA GLN A 647 15.02 3.94 18.36
C GLN A 647 16.49 3.82 18.77
N ASP A 648 17.38 4.31 17.91
CA ASP A 648 18.84 4.24 18.09
C ASP A 648 19.39 2.80 18.12
N GLY A 649 18.55 1.85 17.72
CA GLY A 649 18.80 0.42 17.67
C GLY A 649 19.66 0.02 16.47
N GLY A 650 20.59 -0.92 16.71
CA GLY A 650 21.25 -1.69 15.66
C GLY A 650 20.65 -3.08 15.49
N ALA A 651 19.64 -3.45 16.28
CA ALA A 651 18.95 -4.74 16.19
C ALA A 651 17.84 -4.73 15.13
N VAL A 652 17.69 -5.84 14.44
CA VAL A 652 16.69 -6.12 13.41
C VAL A 652 15.84 -7.28 13.92
N PHE A 653 14.52 -7.09 13.98
CA PHE A 653 13.57 -8.08 14.49
C PHE A 653 12.66 -8.64 13.38
N GLU A 654 12.80 -8.09 12.16
CA GLU A 654 12.08 -8.48 10.97
C GLU A 654 12.47 -9.89 10.52
N ASN A 655 11.52 -10.55 9.85
CA ASN A 655 11.67 -11.89 9.33
C ASN A 655 12.72 -11.98 8.22
N LEU A 656 13.21 -13.19 7.98
CA LEU A 656 13.99 -13.57 6.81
C LEU A 656 13.28 -14.71 6.08
N ASP A 657 13.33 -14.68 4.76
CA ASP A 657 13.02 -15.85 3.96
C ASP A 657 14.04 -16.97 4.32
N PRO A 658 13.58 -18.10 4.90
CA PRO A 658 14.48 -19.19 5.28
C PRO A 658 15.25 -19.78 4.11
N ALA A 659 14.70 -19.72 2.88
CA ALA A 659 15.37 -20.22 1.68
C ALA A 659 16.56 -19.35 1.27
N GLN A 660 16.63 -18.11 1.77
CA GLN A 660 17.67 -17.13 1.43
C GLN A 660 18.65 -16.88 2.58
N TRP A 661 18.37 -17.38 3.79
CA TRP A 661 19.24 -17.13 4.93
C TRP A 661 20.44 -18.07 4.98
N ALA A 662 21.59 -17.53 4.62
CA ALA A 662 22.89 -18.07 5.00
C ALA A 662 23.57 -17.03 5.92
N PRO A 663 23.92 -17.37 7.18
CA PRO A 663 24.55 -16.44 8.11
C PRO A 663 25.77 -15.72 7.53
N ASP A 664 26.55 -16.42 6.70
CA ASP A 664 27.77 -15.90 6.08
C ASP A 664 27.50 -14.94 4.91
N ARG A 665 26.28 -14.96 4.35
CA ARG A 665 25.86 -14.13 3.21
C ARG A 665 24.88 -13.02 3.59
N ASP A 666 24.32 -13.07 4.79
CA ASP A 666 23.41 -12.05 5.29
C ASP A 666 24.21 -10.85 5.84
N PRO A 667 24.21 -9.69 5.16
CA PRO A 667 24.98 -8.53 5.58
C PRO A 667 24.51 -7.96 6.93
N MET A 668 23.32 -8.36 7.40
CA MET A 668 22.77 -7.97 8.69
C MET A 668 22.86 -9.08 9.75
N ALA A 669 23.50 -10.22 9.48
CA ALA A 669 23.48 -11.39 10.37
C ALA A 669 23.81 -11.05 11.82
N SER A 670 24.88 -10.28 12.06
CA SER A 670 25.28 -9.86 13.41
C SER A 670 24.24 -8.99 14.13
N ARG A 671 23.36 -8.33 13.38
CA ARG A 671 22.33 -7.40 13.86
C ARG A 671 20.96 -8.04 14.02
N ARG A 672 20.76 -9.30 13.64
CA ARG A 672 19.44 -9.94 13.69
C ARG A 672 19.16 -10.60 15.03
N TYR A 673 17.95 -10.34 15.53
CA TYR A 673 17.38 -10.83 16.79
C TYR A 673 15.94 -11.34 16.59
N SER A 674 15.57 -11.76 15.38
CA SER A 674 14.22 -12.27 15.10
C SER A 674 13.94 -13.56 15.88
N THR A 675 14.93 -14.45 16.03
CA THR A 675 14.77 -15.68 16.83
C THR A 675 14.58 -15.38 18.32
N PHE A 676 15.27 -14.36 18.87
CA PHE A 676 15.02 -13.86 20.23
C PHE A 676 13.58 -13.36 20.39
N ALA A 677 13.11 -12.51 19.46
CA ALA A 677 11.73 -12.03 19.51
C ALA A 677 10.70 -13.19 19.46
N ILE A 678 10.95 -14.21 18.63
CA ILE A 678 10.07 -15.39 18.52
C ILE A 678 10.12 -16.27 19.77
N ASN A 679 11.30 -16.42 20.38
CA ASN A 679 11.46 -17.17 21.63
C ASN A 679 10.66 -16.55 22.78
N THR A 680 10.46 -15.24 22.81
CA THR A 680 9.57 -14.60 23.81
C THR A 680 8.14 -15.13 23.74
N GLN A 681 7.64 -15.44 22.53
CA GLN A 681 6.29 -15.97 22.33
C GLN A 681 6.15 -17.41 22.86
N ARG A 682 7.25 -18.18 22.89
CA ARG A 682 7.27 -19.55 23.44
C ARG A 682 7.07 -19.59 24.95
N VAL A 683 7.31 -18.48 25.63
CA VAL A 683 7.05 -18.30 27.07
C VAL A 683 5.85 -17.39 27.35
N GLY A 684 5.05 -17.05 26.35
CA GLY A 684 3.81 -16.27 26.54
C GLY A 684 4.04 -14.76 26.69
N VAL A 685 5.16 -14.26 26.19
CA VAL A 685 5.45 -12.82 26.12
C VAL A 685 5.28 -12.36 24.69
N LEU A 686 4.46 -11.32 24.48
CA LEU A 686 4.26 -10.70 23.18
C LEU A 686 5.42 -9.72 22.89
N PRO A 687 6.25 -9.98 21.86
CA PRO A 687 7.27 -9.03 21.43
C PRO A 687 6.63 -7.85 20.67
N ILE A 688 7.02 -6.63 21.00
CA ILE A 688 6.50 -5.41 20.36
C ILE A 688 7.65 -4.48 20.01
N PRO A 689 8.11 -4.45 18.76
CA PRO A 689 9.03 -3.40 18.33
C PRO A 689 8.36 -2.02 18.44
N ALA A 690 9.07 -1.05 18.99
CA ALA A 690 8.59 0.32 19.11
C ALA A 690 9.74 1.32 19.01
N ASP A 691 9.44 2.51 18.48
CA ASP A 691 10.39 3.62 18.37
C ASP A 691 10.33 4.56 19.59
N ASP A 692 9.43 4.33 20.54
CA ASP A 692 9.30 5.15 21.75
C ASP A 692 9.27 4.27 23.02
N VAL A 693 9.70 4.86 24.15
CA VAL A 693 9.56 4.25 25.48
C VAL A 693 8.07 4.11 25.81
N PRO A 694 7.57 2.91 26.17
CA PRO A 694 6.15 2.69 26.41
C PRO A 694 5.67 3.34 27.72
N ALA A 695 4.36 3.43 27.87
CA ALA A 695 3.76 3.75 29.16
C ALA A 695 4.03 2.62 30.18
N PRO A 696 4.29 2.96 31.46
CA PRO A 696 4.52 1.97 32.52
C PRO A 696 3.21 1.31 32.93
N GLU A 697 3.05 0.04 32.60
CA GLU A 697 1.87 -0.78 32.94
C GLU A 697 2.31 -2.15 33.49
N PRO A 698 1.51 -2.79 34.37
CA PRO A 698 1.78 -4.15 34.82
C PRO A 698 1.92 -5.12 33.64
N GLY A 699 2.96 -5.97 33.67
CA GLY A 699 3.23 -6.92 32.58
C GLY A 699 3.93 -6.32 31.36
N VAL A 700 4.34 -5.04 31.39
CA VAL A 700 5.14 -4.42 30.32
C VAL A 700 6.62 -4.38 30.71
N GLY A 701 7.44 -5.02 29.89
CA GLY A 701 8.89 -4.89 29.88
C GLY A 701 9.39 -4.06 28.70
N LEU A 702 10.53 -3.41 28.88
CA LEU A 702 11.30 -2.70 27.85
C LEU A 702 12.65 -3.39 27.71
N ALA A 703 13.03 -3.76 26.49
CA ALA A 703 14.34 -4.33 26.17
C ALA A 703 15.16 -3.35 25.33
N LEU A 704 16.39 -3.08 25.78
CA LEU A 704 17.41 -2.39 24.99
C LEU A 704 18.32 -3.43 24.37
N VAL A 705 18.19 -3.63 23.06
CA VAL A 705 18.89 -4.69 22.32
C VAL A 705 19.83 -4.06 21.30
N ARG A 706 21.13 -4.28 21.47
CA ARG A 706 22.19 -3.85 20.53
C ARG A 706 21.99 -2.42 19.98
N PRO A 707 21.92 -1.37 20.83
CA PRO A 707 21.91 0.01 20.32
C PRO A 707 23.16 0.32 19.51
N ASN A 708 23.02 1.17 18.48
CA ASN A 708 24.13 1.56 17.61
C ASN A 708 24.81 2.86 18.06
N ARG A 709 24.14 3.65 18.91
CA ARG A 709 24.63 4.92 19.47
C ARG A 709 24.15 5.11 20.90
N ALA A 710 24.84 5.97 21.63
CA ALA A 710 24.46 6.28 23.00
C ALA A 710 23.12 7.04 23.02
N TYR A 711 22.24 6.68 23.95
CA TYR A 711 20.95 7.34 24.14
C TYR A 711 21.12 8.80 24.57
N ALA A 712 20.30 9.69 24.03
CA ALA A 712 20.31 11.09 24.45
C ALA A 712 19.77 11.23 25.89
N ALA A 713 20.13 12.32 26.57
CA ALA A 713 19.69 12.57 27.95
C ALA A 713 18.16 12.55 28.11
N ARG A 714 17.43 12.98 27.06
CA ARG A 714 15.97 12.91 27.00
C ARG A 714 15.46 11.47 27.10
N ASP A 715 16.04 10.56 26.32
CA ASP A 715 15.62 9.16 26.23
C ASP A 715 16.00 8.40 27.50
N VAL A 716 17.19 8.64 28.05
CA VAL A 716 17.60 8.14 29.37
C VAL A 716 16.60 8.60 30.45
N GLY A 717 16.16 9.86 30.39
CA GLY A 717 15.13 10.39 31.27
C GLY A 717 13.76 9.71 31.10
N ALA A 718 13.37 9.38 29.87
CA ALA A 718 12.13 8.65 29.59
C ALA A 718 12.19 7.21 30.13
N ILE A 719 13.27 6.49 29.89
CA ILE A 719 13.52 5.15 30.42
C ILE A 719 13.49 5.17 31.95
N LYS A 720 14.14 6.16 32.58
CA LYS A 720 14.16 6.31 34.03
C LYS A 720 12.75 6.53 34.60
N ARG A 721 11.92 7.37 33.98
CA ARG A 721 10.51 7.56 34.37
C ARG A 721 9.67 6.29 34.20
N PHE A 722 9.89 5.54 33.11
CA PHE A 722 9.21 4.26 32.87
C PHE A 722 9.50 3.26 34.01
N VAL A 723 10.77 3.09 34.38
CA VAL A 723 11.16 2.18 35.47
C VAL A 723 10.64 2.70 36.81
N ASP A 724 10.83 3.99 37.12
CA ASP A 724 10.37 4.59 38.38
C ASP A 724 8.87 4.36 38.62
N ALA A 725 8.08 4.43 37.56
CA ALA A 725 6.65 4.21 37.59
C ALA A 725 6.21 2.75 37.71
N GLY A 726 7.13 1.77 37.62
CA GLY A 726 6.82 0.34 37.79
C GLY A 726 7.22 -0.57 36.61
N GLY A 727 7.80 0.00 35.55
CA GLY A 727 8.23 -0.75 34.37
C GLY A 727 9.38 -1.74 34.65
N LEU A 728 9.45 -2.79 33.83
CA LEU A 728 10.54 -3.77 33.84
C LEU A 728 11.53 -3.43 32.73
N LEU A 729 12.81 -3.23 33.04
CA LEU A 729 13.84 -2.91 32.05
C LEU A 729 14.84 -4.05 31.91
N LEU A 730 15.04 -4.53 30.69
CA LEU A 730 16.08 -5.47 30.30
C LEU A 730 17.11 -4.75 29.42
N ILE A 731 18.38 -4.78 29.83
CA ILE A 731 19.49 -4.22 29.06
C ILE A 731 20.40 -5.36 28.63
N LEU A 732 20.52 -5.55 27.31
CA LEU A 732 21.41 -6.53 26.71
C LEU A 732 22.70 -5.82 26.26
N ALA A 733 23.78 -5.99 27.03
CA ALA A 733 25.05 -5.33 26.79
C ALA A 733 25.77 -5.91 25.57
N SER A 734 26.48 -5.06 24.85
CA SER A 734 27.30 -5.43 23.70
C SER A 734 28.66 -6.03 24.10
N ASN A 735 28.94 -7.21 23.58
CA ASN A 735 30.24 -7.90 23.64
C ASN A 735 31.06 -7.80 22.34
N ASP A 736 30.68 -6.97 21.35
CA ASP A 736 31.32 -6.93 20.02
C ASP A 736 32.62 -6.09 19.93
N SER A 737 32.77 -4.97 20.66
CA SER A 737 33.97 -4.10 20.54
C SER A 737 34.54 -3.59 21.88
N GLU A 738 35.85 -3.28 21.92
CA GLU A 738 36.52 -2.64 23.07
C GLU A 738 36.01 -1.21 23.36
N ALA A 739 35.17 -0.65 22.49
CA ALA A 739 34.53 0.64 22.71
C ALA A 739 33.58 0.61 23.91
N ARG A 740 33.25 1.81 24.41
CA ARG A 740 32.21 1.97 25.43
C ARG A 740 30.88 1.46 24.89
N ASP A 741 30.16 0.72 25.72
CA ASP A 741 28.84 0.23 25.38
C ASP A 741 27.86 1.41 25.23
N PRO A 742 27.03 1.47 24.16
CA PRO A 742 26.10 2.59 23.98
C PRO A 742 25.03 2.68 25.08
N THR A 743 24.78 1.62 25.84
CA THR A 743 23.87 1.61 27.00
C THR A 743 24.51 2.11 28.30
N GLU A 744 25.83 2.40 28.33
CA GLU A 744 26.55 2.79 29.56
C GLU A 744 25.88 3.96 30.30
N GLY A 745 25.38 4.96 29.56
CA GLY A 745 24.67 6.10 30.15
C GLY A 745 23.37 5.70 30.86
N VAL A 746 22.63 4.73 30.31
CA VAL A 746 21.41 4.18 30.91
C VAL A 746 21.76 3.36 32.15
N VAL A 747 22.75 2.48 32.05
CA VAL A 747 23.19 1.60 33.14
C VAL A 747 23.66 2.43 34.36
N ARG A 748 24.44 3.48 34.14
CA ARG A 748 24.87 4.41 35.20
C ARG A 748 23.73 5.16 35.86
N ALA A 749 22.67 5.48 35.12
CA ALA A 749 21.50 6.15 35.67
C ALA A 749 20.78 5.32 36.74
N PHE A 750 21.03 4.01 36.78
CA PHE A 750 20.52 3.06 37.77
C PHE A 750 21.58 2.57 38.77
N GLY A 751 22.73 3.24 38.86
CA GLY A 751 23.79 2.92 39.83
C GLY A 751 24.60 1.67 39.50
N LEU A 752 24.55 1.21 38.25
CA LEU A 752 25.31 0.08 37.74
C LEU A 752 26.45 0.58 36.85
N SER A 753 27.46 -0.27 36.59
CA SER A 753 28.50 0.02 35.59
C SER A 753 29.06 -1.26 34.96
N TYR A 754 29.56 -1.16 33.73
CA TYR A 754 30.23 -2.28 33.07
C TYR A 754 31.67 -2.44 33.57
N GLY A 755 32.04 -3.68 33.87
CA GLY A 755 33.40 -4.11 34.18
C GLY A 755 34.10 -4.74 32.98
N PRO A 756 35.28 -5.38 33.20
CA PRO A 756 36.01 -6.05 32.14
C PRO A 756 35.22 -7.23 31.57
N ARG A 757 35.57 -7.62 30.34
CA ARG A 757 35.07 -8.84 29.70
C ARG A 757 35.76 -10.07 30.26
N THR A 758 35.05 -11.19 30.28
CA THR A 758 35.60 -12.48 30.71
C THR A 758 36.14 -13.28 29.51
N ALA A 759 36.54 -14.53 29.78
CA ALA A 759 36.94 -15.50 28.74
C ALA A 759 35.86 -15.71 27.67
N TRP A 760 36.28 -16.20 26.50
CA TRP A 760 35.45 -16.35 25.30
C TRP A 760 34.22 -17.25 25.48
N LEU A 761 34.31 -18.27 26.35
CA LEU A 761 33.18 -19.09 26.78
C LEU A 761 33.20 -19.18 28.31
N ALA A 762 32.29 -18.47 28.95
CA ALA A 762 32.23 -18.37 30.40
C ALA A 762 31.04 -19.16 30.96
N PRO A 763 31.28 -20.25 31.72
CA PRO A 763 30.22 -20.95 32.43
C PRO A 763 29.55 -20.03 33.44
N LEU A 764 28.24 -19.87 33.33
CA LEU A 764 27.41 -19.11 34.25
C LEU A 764 26.88 -20.01 35.36
N ILE A 765 26.97 -19.52 36.59
CA ILE A 765 26.43 -20.16 37.79
C ILE A 765 25.39 -19.25 38.46
N ASP A 766 24.38 -19.87 39.07
CA ASP A 766 23.41 -19.16 39.93
C ASP A 766 23.98 -18.96 41.35
N GLY A 767 23.19 -18.30 42.23
CA GLY A 767 23.58 -18.04 43.62
C GLY A 767 23.82 -19.30 44.48
N SER A 768 23.44 -20.49 44.00
CA SER A 768 23.74 -21.77 44.66
C SER A 768 25.02 -22.43 44.14
N GLY A 769 25.70 -21.80 43.17
CA GLY A 769 26.89 -22.36 42.51
C GLY A 769 26.57 -23.36 41.40
N ARG A 770 25.30 -23.59 41.08
CA ARG A 770 24.88 -24.53 40.05
C ARG A 770 25.05 -23.91 38.66
N TYR A 771 25.58 -24.70 37.72
CA TYR A 771 25.68 -24.34 36.31
C TYR A 771 24.30 -24.02 35.70
N VAL A 772 24.22 -22.92 34.96
CA VAL A 772 23.00 -22.46 34.30
C VAL A 772 23.12 -22.54 32.77
N ALA A 773 24.17 -21.96 32.20
CA ALA A 773 24.43 -21.87 30.77
C ALA A 773 25.86 -21.41 30.52
N THR A 774 26.28 -21.33 29.26
CA THR A 774 27.55 -20.70 28.86
C THR A 774 27.26 -19.38 28.13
N ALA A 775 28.00 -18.32 28.47
CA ALA A 775 27.95 -17.03 27.79
C ALA A 775 29.18 -16.80 26.92
N ASN A 776 29.01 -16.07 25.83
CA ASN A 776 30.06 -15.69 24.90
C ASN A 776 30.69 -14.37 25.33
N ARG A 777 31.94 -14.43 25.81
CA ARG A 777 32.76 -13.25 26.21
C ARG A 777 31.97 -12.16 26.97
N PRO A 778 31.17 -12.49 28.01
CA PRO A 778 30.30 -11.51 28.66
C PRO A 778 31.10 -10.38 29.31
N ARG A 779 30.50 -9.19 29.37
CA ARG A 779 30.96 -8.12 30.27
C ARG A 779 30.55 -8.42 31.70
N THR A 780 31.45 -8.16 32.64
CA THR A 780 31.06 -8.16 34.06
C THR A 780 30.27 -6.90 34.40
N ILE A 781 29.44 -6.96 35.44
CA ILE A 781 28.60 -5.86 35.91
C ILE A 781 28.97 -5.56 37.36
N ARG A 782 29.11 -4.28 37.68
CA ARG A 782 29.37 -3.78 39.04
C ARG A 782 28.14 -3.05 39.56
N GLY A 783 27.80 -3.33 40.81
CA GLY A 783 26.58 -2.81 41.45
C GLY A 783 25.38 -3.75 41.27
N GLY A 784 24.30 -3.46 42.00
CA GLY A 784 23.09 -4.28 42.01
C GLY A 784 23.26 -5.63 42.71
N ARG A 785 22.18 -6.40 42.74
CA ARG A 785 22.12 -7.77 43.25
C ARG A 785 22.59 -8.74 42.16
N PRO A 786 23.62 -9.58 42.42
CA PRO A 786 24.05 -10.57 41.45
C PRO A 786 22.99 -11.66 41.26
N VAL A 787 22.72 -12.00 40.00
CA VAL A 787 21.78 -13.08 39.61
C VAL A 787 22.52 -14.25 38.98
N LEU A 788 23.44 -13.96 38.05
CA LEU A 788 24.35 -14.94 37.45
C LEU A 788 25.77 -14.41 37.50
N ALA A 789 26.72 -15.29 37.79
CA ALA A 789 28.14 -14.98 37.81
C ALA A 789 28.94 -16.04 37.04
N THR A 790 30.18 -15.73 36.69
CA THR A 790 31.13 -16.74 36.22
C THR A 790 31.68 -17.54 37.41
N ARG A 791 32.34 -18.68 37.14
CA ARG A 791 33.04 -19.46 38.18
C ARG A 791 34.07 -18.66 38.98
N ASN A 792 34.63 -17.60 38.40
CA ASN A 792 35.57 -16.69 39.07
C ASN A 792 34.87 -15.52 39.76
N HIS A 793 33.58 -15.64 40.07
CA HIS A 793 32.73 -14.65 40.74
C HIS A 793 32.55 -13.31 40.00
N GLY A 794 32.83 -13.26 38.69
CA GLY A 794 32.49 -12.10 37.87
C GLY A 794 30.99 -12.07 37.58
N VAL A 795 30.25 -11.09 38.09
CA VAL A 795 28.79 -10.96 37.89
C VAL A 795 28.50 -10.63 36.42
N VAL A 796 27.63 -11.41 35.77
CA VAL A 796 27.26 -11.25 34.35
C VAL A 796 25.79 -10.88 34.18
N LEU A 797 24.94 -11.23 35.14
CA LEU A 797 23.55 -10.76 35.21
C LEU A 797 23.34 -10.08 36.57
N ALA A 798 22.95 -8.82 36.57
CA ALA A 798 22.69 -8.05 37.78
C ALA A 798 21.29 -7.43 37.75
N GLU A 799 20.61 -7.47 38.89
CA GLU A 799 19.32 -6.84 39.11
C GLU A 799 19.48 -5.62 40.02
N THR A 800 18.78 -4.53 39.73
CA THR A 800 18.59 -3.43 40.70
C THR A 800 17.14 -2.95 40.68
N ARG A 801 16.71 -2.36 41.79
CA ARG A 801 15.38 -1.72 41.91
C ARG A 801 15.54 -0.22 41.78
N TYR A 802 14.61 0.41 41.06
CA TYR A 802 14.56 1.86 40.93
C TYR A 802 13.10 2.32 40.95
N GLY A 803 12.76 3.16 41.94
CA GLY A 803 11.36 3.50 42.20
C GLY A 803 10.51 2.24 42.45
N ARG A 804 9.42 2.09 41.69
CA ARG A 804 8.54 0.91 41.75
C ARG A 804 8.92 -0.20 40.76
N GLY A 805 9.88 0.05 39.86
CA GLY A 805 10.27 -0.89 38.81
C GLY A 805 11.55 -1.67 39.10
N ARG A 806 11.95 -2.46 38.11
CA ARG A 806 13.14 -3.33 38.17
C ARG A 806 13.98 -3.17 36.91
N VAL A 807 15.29 -3.22 37.08
CA VAL A 807 16.27 -3.17 35.99
C VAL A 807 17.13 -4.42 36.06
N LEU A 808 17.22 -5.13 34.93
CA LEU A 808 18.04 -6.31 34.74
C LEU A 808 19.06 -6.00 33.62
N VAL A 809 20.33 -6.18 33.92
CA VAL A 809 21.42 -5.95 32.96
C VAL A 809 22.13 -7.28 32.73
N PHE A 810 22.20 -7.71 31.47
CA PHE A 810 22.91 -8.92 31.06
C PHE A 810 24.13 -8.55 30.22
N GLY A 811 25.29 -9.09 30.61
CA GLY A 811 26.59 -8.75 30.03
C GLY A 811 26.87 -9.33 28.64
N ASP A 812 25.96 -10.14 28.08
CA ASP A 812 26.12 -10.84 26.80
C ASP A 812 24.85 -10.79 25.95
N GLY A 813 24.60 -9.66 25.29
CA GLY A 813 23.48 -9.51 24.38
C GLY A 813 23.61 -10.32 23.10
N GLN A 814 24.82 -10.50 22.58
CA GLN A 814 25.06 -11.10 21.27
C GLN A 814 24.79 -12.61 21.22
N SER A 815 24.86 -13.31 22.35
CA SER A 815 24.41 -14.70 22.40
C SER A 815 22.93 -14.83 22.04
N PHE A 816 22.12 -13.77 22.20
CA PHE A 816 20.72 -13.75 21.75
C PHE A 816 20.53 -13.31 20.30
N GLY A 817 21.60 -13.07 19.53
CA GLY A 817 21.52 -12.83 18.10
C GLY A 817 21.32 -14.12 17.30
N ASN A 818 20.72 -14.01 16.11
CA ASN A 818 20.53 -15.12 15.17
C ASN A 818 21.81 -15.90 14.83
N PRO A 819 23.04 -15.33 14.78
CA PRO A 819 24.25 -16.13 14.56
C PRO A 819 24.48 -17.21 15.63
N THR A 820 24.00 -16.97 16.87
CA THR A 820 24.06 -17.96 17.96
C THR A 820 22.78 -18.77 18.02
N LEU A 821 21.62 -18.10 18.04
CA LEU A 821 20.31 -18.74 18.19
C LEU A 821 19.86 -19.55 16.96
N GLY A 822 20.46 -19.36 15.79
CA GLY A 822 20.03 -19.96 14.53
C GLY A 822 18.75 -19.33 13.98
N HIS A 823 18.23 -19.91 12.89
CA HIS A 823 16.95 -19.54 12.32
C HIS A 823 15.80 -20.01 13.22
N HIS A 824 14.68 -19.30 13.22
CA HIS A 824 13.49 -19.63 14.02
C HIS A 824 12.72 -20.88 13.53
N PHE A 825 13.19 -21.54 12.47
CA PHE A 825 12.71 -22.85 12.02
C PHE A 825 13.65 -23.99 12.41
N GLU A 826 14.83 -23.70 12.94
CA GLU A 826 15.78 -24.73 13.35
C GLU A 826 15.41 -25.32 14.71
N VAL A 827 15.74 -26.60 14.89
CA VAL A 827 15.67 -27.26 16.19
C VAL A 827 16.99 -26.97 16.93
N PRO A 828 16.98 -26.25 18.07
CA PRO A 828 18.20 -25.91 18.78
C PRO A 828 18.81 -27.15 19.44
N THR A 829 20.11 -27.34 19.27
CA THR A 829 20.89 -28.44 19.86
C THR A 829 22.21 -27.91 20.46
N GLY A 830 22.84 -28.68 21.34
CA GLY A 830 24.14 -28.35 21.95
C GLY A 830 24.16 -26.96 22.61
N TYR A 831 25.23 -26.20 22.38
CA TYR A 831 25.42 -24.84 22.91
C TYR A 831 24.23 -23.91 22.61
N ARG A 832 23.67 -23.98 21.40
CA ARG A 832 22.51 -23.16 21.01
C ARG A 832 21.31 -23.42 21.93
N LYS A 833 21.04 -24.68 22.27
CA LYS A 833 19.94 -25.03 23.18
C LYS A 833 20.16 -24.44 24.57
N GLU A 834 21.39 -24.43 25.06
CA GLU A 834 21.71 -23.82 26.36
C GLU A 834 21.43 -22.32 26.37
N VAL A 835 21.77 -21.61 25.28
CA VAL A 835 21.51 -20.17 25.15
C VAL A 835 20.00 -19.88 25.02
N VAL A 836 19.27 -20.70 24.26
CA VAL A 836 17.80 -20.63 24.18
C VAL A 836 17.16 -20.84 25.56
N ASP A 837 17.63 -21.81 26.34
CA ASP A 837 17.11 -22.05 27.69
C ASP A 837 17.48 -20.93 28.67
N LEU A 838 18.65 -20.31 28.51
CA LEU A 838 19.03 -19.13 29.26
C LEU A 838 18.07 -17.96 28.97
N GLU A 839 17.70 -17.75 27.71
CA GLU A 839 16.73 -16.74 27.31
C GLU A 839 15.38 -16.94 28.01
N TYR A 840 14.83 -18.17 27.97
CA TYR A 840 13.56 -18.48 28.64
C TYR A 840 13.64 -18.22 30.14
N ARG A 841 14.72 -18.65 30.81
CA ARG A 841 14.91 -18.40 32.24
C ARG A 841 15.02 -16.91 32.57
N LEU A 842 15.67 -16.13 31.71
CA LEU A 842 15.78 -14.68 31.88
C LEU A 842 14.40 -14.02 31.77
N LEU A 843 13.58 -14.43 30.81
CA LEU A 843 12.21 -13.92 30.65
C LEU A 843 11.30 -14.34 31.81
N GLU A 844 11.38 -15.60 32.26
CA GLU A 844 10.70 -16.10 33.46
C GLU A 844 11.08 -15.31 34.70
N TYR A 845 12.35 -14.97 34.85
CA TYR A 845 12.86 -14.17 35.96
C TYR A 845 12.36 -12.71 35.89
N LEU A 846 12.33 -12.14 34.69
CA LEU A 846 11.90 -10.76 34.47
C LEU A 846 10.40 -10.59 34.75
N PHE A 847 9.54 -11.41 34.15
CA PHE A 847 8.08 -11.27 34.27
C PHE A 847 7.46 -12.05 35.44
N GLY A 848 8.13 -13.10 35.92
CA GLY A 848 7.58 -14.05 36.89
C GLY A 848 6.78 -15.17 36.21
N ARG A 849 6.95 -16.42 36.68
CA ARG A 849 6.31 -17.60 36.07
C ARG A 849 4.78 -17.52 36.00
N ASP A 850 4.13 -17.02 37.04
CA ASP A 850 2.66 -16.96 37.10
C ASP A 850 2.06 -16.03 36.04
N VAL A 851 2.78 -14.96 35.70
CA VAL A 851 2.39 -14.00 34.65
C VAL A 851 2.50 -14.64 33.27
N LEU A 852 3.53 -15.46 33.05
CA LEU A 852 3.80 -16.14 31.78
C LEU A 852 2.87 -17.32 31.49
N LEU A 853 2.32 -17.94 32.54
CA LEU A 853 1.36 -19.05 32.42
C LEU A 853 -0.06 -18.58 32.08
N HIS A 854 -0.38 -17.29 32.24
CA HIS A 854 -1.69 -16.71 31.94
C HIS A 854 -1.82 -16.33 30.46
N ARG A 855 -1.88 -17.34 29.58
CA ARG A 855 -2.25 -17.15 28.17
C ARG A 855 -3.76 -17.26 27.98
N PRO A 856 -4.40 -16.35 27.23
CA PRO A 856 -5.82 -16.52 26.90
C PRO A 856 -5.99 -17.78 26.06
N LYS A 857 -6.94 -18.62 26.44
CA LYS A 857 -7.23 -19.89 25.74
C LYS A 857 -8.47 -19.73 24.87
N PRO A 858 -8.36 -19.85 23.54
CA PRO A 858 -9.53 -19.93 22.67
C PRO A 858 -10.41 -21.12 23.03
N THR A 859 -11.71 -20.99 22.76
CA THR A 859 -12.61 -22.15 22.84
C THR A 859 -12.38 -23.05 21.64
N ILE A 860 -12.00 -24.31 21.85
CA ILE A 860 -11.73 -25.28 20.78
C ILE A 860 -12.97 -26.13 20.54
N VAL A 861 -13.39 -26.27 19.29
CA VAL A 861 -14.58 -27.03 18.90
C VAL A 861 -14.20 -28.22 18.02
N GLY A 862 -14.31 -29.42 18.59
CA GLY A 862 -14.01 -30.69 17.96
C GLY A 862 -12.52 -30.98 17.77
N THR A 863 -12.20 -31.97 16.95
CA THR A 863 -10.82 -32.43 16.68
C THR A 863 -10.45 -32.17 15.22
N GLN A 864 -9.16 -32.04 14.96
CA GLN A 864 -8.65 -31.74 13.62
C GLN A 864 -9.15 -32.74 12.57
N SER A 865 -9.91 -32.25 11.58
CA SER A 865 -10.51 -33.08 10.52
C SER A 865 -9.70 -33.14 9.23
N VAL A 866 -8.83 -32.15 8.97
CA VAL A 866 -7.96 -32.12 7.79
C VAL A 866 -6.54 -32.48 8.23
N PRO A 867 -5.86 -33.44 7.58
CA PRO A 867 -4.48 -33.78 7.89
C PRO A 867 -3.59 -32.54 7.86
N VAL A 868 -2.68 -32.42 8.84
CA VAL A 868 -1.60 -31.43 8.74
C VAL A 868 -0.81 -31.74 7.48
N LEU A 869 -0.64 -30.74 6.63
CA LEU A 869 0.30 -30.83 5.52
C LEU A 869 1.73 -30.74 6.10
N GLU A 870 2.23 -31.83 6.70
CA GLU A 870 3.61 -31.92 7.16
C GLU A 870 4.53 -32.23 5.96
N PRO A 871 5.58 -31.44 5.71
CA PRO A 871 6.65 -31.87 4.81
C PRO A 871 7.51 -32.91 5.53
N THR A 872 7.57 -34.13 4.99
CA THR A 872 8.31 -35.27 5.59
C THR A 872 9.83 -35.13 5.49
N ASN A 873 10.35 -34.20 4.69
CA ASN A 873 11.75 -33.82 4.63
C ASN A 873 11.89 -32.34 4.32
N PRO A 874 13.00 -31.69 4.73
CA PRO A 874 13.41 -30.41 4.18
C PRO A 874 13.31 -30.48 2.65
N GLY A 875 14.00 -31.42 1.97
CA GLY A 875 13.91 -31.62 0.51
C GLY A 875 12.53 -31.82 -0.13
N ASP A 876 11.48 -32.09 0.65
CA ASP A 876 10.10 -32.32 0.16
C ASP A 876 9.30 -31.02 -0.02
N TRP A 877 9.91 -29.84 0.25
CA TRP A 877 9.38 -28.55 -0.20
C TRP A 877 8.94 -28.63 -1.69
N LEU A 878 9.64 -29.44 -2.52
CA LEU A 878 9.55 -29.61 -3.98
C LEU A 878 8.32 -30.28 -4.59
N ARG A 879 7.38 -30.85 -3.82
CA ARG A 879 6.25 -31.58 -4.42
C ARG A 879 4.94 -31.43 -3.65
N PRO A 880 3.94 -30.71 -4.18
CA PRO A 880 2.58 -30.88 -3.70
C PRO A 880 2.07 -32.28 -4.08
N ALA A 881 1.40 -32.94 -3.14
CA ALA A 881 0.58 -34.12 -3.40
C ALA A 881 -0.69 -33.74 -4.19
N PHE A 882 -0.53 -33.18 -5.39
CA PHE A 882 -1.63 -32.89 -6.30
C PHE A 882 -1.54 -33.84 -7.49
N ARG A 883 -2.33 -34.91 -7.48
CA ARG A 883 -2.64 -35.66 -8.70
C ARG A 883 -3.79 -34.90 -9.38
N PRO A 884 -3.58 -34.23 -10.53
CA PRO A 884 -4.71 -33.70 -11.29
C PRO A 884 -5.67 -34.84 -11.64
N PRO A 885 -6.98 -34.58 -11.78
CA PRO A 885 -7.92 -35.59 -12.25
C PRO A 885 -7.40 -36.15 -13.58
N GLN A 886 -7.17 -37.46 -13.64
CA GLN A 886 -6.64 -38.11 -14.84
C GLN A 886 -7.57 -37.78 -16.02
N ALA A 887 -7.05 -37.00 -16.98
CA ALA A 887 -7.68 -36.86 -18.26
C ALA A 887 -7.77 -38.27 -18.88
N ARG A 888 -8.98 -38.68 -19.30
CA ARG A 888 -9.17 -39.93 -20.03
C ARG A 888 -8.21 -39.93 -21.23
N PRO A 889 -7.42 -40.99 -21.45
CA PRO A 889 -6.55 -41.06 -22.61
C PRO A 889 -7.40 -40.98 -23.88
N VAL A 890 -7.10 -39.98 -24.71
CA VAL A 890 -7.66 -39.89 -26.06
C VAL A 890 -7.06 -41.04 -26.87
N GLU A 891 -7.93 -41.94 -27.35
CA GLU A 891 -7.53 -43.03 -28.24
C GLU A 891 -6.79 -42.48 -29.47
N PRO A 892 -5.61 -43.01 -29.82
CA PRO A 892 -4.90 -42.57 -31.01
C PRO A 892 -5.66 -43.00 -32.27
N LEU A 893 -6.02 -42.01 -33.08
CA LEU A 893 -6.53 -42.18 -34.44
C LEU A 893 -5.63 -43.15 -35.24
N ARG A 894 -6.18 -44.33 -35.53
CA ARG A 894 -5.61 -45.31 -36.47
C ARG A 894 -5.36 -44.63 -37.82
N LYS A 895 -4.09 -44.46 -38.18
CA LYS A 895 -3.66 -44.15 -39.55
C LYS A 895 -4.01 -45.32 -40.47
N GLN A 896 -5.02 -45.14 -41.32
CA GLN A 896 -5.17 -45.93 -42.53
C GLN A 896 -4.29 -45.34 -43.63
N GLY A 897 -3.33 -46.15 -44.08
CA GLY A 897 -2.96 -46.35 -45.48
C GLY A 897 -2.26 -45.21 -46.22
N LYS A 898 -1.02 -45.45 -46.63
CA LYS A 898 -0.61 -45.29 -48.05
C LYS A 898 0.42 -46.36 -48.41
N GLY A 899 0.04 -47.22 -49.35
CA GLY A 899 0.97 -47.90 -50.23
C GLY A 899 0.90 -47.25 -51.61
N GLY A 900 2.03 -47.21 -52.32
CA GLY A 900 2.07 -46.96 -53.77
C GLY A 900 2.97 -45.80 -54.20
N HIS A 901 4.24 -46.17 -54.45
CA HIS A 901 5.28 -45.57 -55.30
C HIS A 901 5.77 -44.13 -55.09
#